data_AF-A0A0K9Y338-F1
#
_entry.id   AF-A0A0K9Y338-F1
#
_cell.length_a   1.000
_cell.length_b   1.000
_cell.length_c   1.000
_cell.angle_alpha   90.00
_cell.angle_beta   90.00
_cell.angle_gamma   90.00
#
_symmetry.space_group_name_H-M   'P 1'
#
loop_
_entity.id
_entity.type
_entity.pdbx_description
1 polymer ?
#
loop_
_entity_poly.entity_id
_entity_poly.type
_entity_poly.pdbx_seq_one_letter_code
_entity_poly.pdbx_strand_id
1 'polypeptide(L)'
;MKKILSFFLIFWIFSISFAQLDREHWFAPMIDRTGNPNPYQNLYLSTNRTTPFPVTIYNNNTVIGTVTISKNNPQKFDVLRSYIITTLQTDLFTPGTKGLYLKADFPFYANLRFSVYNHAEIITSKGIPSTGKNFFVASAPITVSNNILNFMTSILATEDNTTVTVSGYKPTVQFSNGTTGATNPTMTFVLNKGQSYIIDGIGNITGNFDGFIGAKITADKPVNITNGNFNGQYSGNAPLSSDILMDQSVPVEQLGTQFALVKGNGSIGSNMEGAVVIATQDNTQVFLNNEGLPITTLNTGQYYVVPDTKYQLQGTSHYNMYIRTTKNAYVYQLLAGDSVSGTEIATGGFNFIPALSCYLPKQINEIGFINENFVHSNANPTGILTVPTKLNLVTERGAVVTVNGVTPPISTGPFDMTGLSAWVTYGIPNTTGTITVVSTKAITAGITAGSDAVGYGGFFAGFATQPVIIKSGGDCAPGIVLTVDPIIYESYQWYRNGVLIPGATSASFSPTQSGYYTCSVTMGSCAPLVTAQYKVLNCLKQTVANYNICDTKTIIPAFTTSTQTPVVSTVAITTAPALGTAVINTTNGVITYTATNPSASGTDTFTYTFCGNDPDFPDCESVTVTINIQPVTITNTILNACNVNGVGIFDLTTANITTNNPVTKTYYTSLLAAQTENATGQILVPNTYSAPNGTIVYVVVKNPTGCKNIAQITLNLFPLAVVTPGNFGNQCDENLDGSVNVILSDITPLVLNNPAYFTNVRYYALLSDANLGNNNTLPNNWSYTVNTTIYIRVESPDGCAAVIQPINFTVGTRLPLLTTSVITNFCDDDLDGIKPVNLSQFIPQFTTDPSVTVSYHTTLADAQNDTAPVSGAVTLTGTQTYFIRFEKAGSCPNVATLRITLKVPKKSDILIDKVICPKTKTTLDAGSGFTSYLWSTGATTPSITNVAAGNYWVELTFDGCVYKQFVNVSESVLPVITSIDINGTTVIIGVSGGVPPYEYSLDNNTWQTSNIFYNVQRGNYKIYVRDSLKCDVVEKAFVIIDLINTITPNSDGHNDVINYSSLMTKEDLEFRIFDRYGAELFRGAPSNNFTWDGKMKGRPVPTATYWYFISWKEFGNVTTVKYTSWLLVKNRNDSLWDK
;
A
#
# COMPACT_ATOMS: atom_id res chain seq x y z
N MET A 1 -4.90 2.91 -35.48
CA MET A 1 -6.12 3.66 -35.08
C MET A 1 -6.41 3.38 -33.62
N LYS A 2 -6.36 4.45 -32.80
CA LYS A 2 -6.88 4.66 -31.43
C LYS A 2 -7.34 3.43 -30.62
N LYS A 3 -6.61 3.12 -29.53
CA LYS A 3 -7.07 2.94 -28.13
C LYS A 3 -6.12 2.03 -27.33
N ILE A 4 -4.95 2.56 -26.93
CA ILE A 4 -4.18 2.08 -25.76
C ILE A 4 -3.76 3.32 -24.97
N LEU A 5 -4.76 4.01 -24.42
CA LEU A 5 -4.54 5.20 -23.59
C LEU A 5 -5.56 5.20 -22.44
N SER A 6 -5.61 4.11 -21.67
CA SER A 6 -6.46 4.03 -20.47
C SER A 6 -5.89 3.14 -19.35
N PHE A 7 -4.62 2.72 -19.41
CA PHE A 7 -4.01 1.91 -18.34
C PHE A 7 -2.85 2.60 -17.59
N PHE A 8 -2.63 3.91 -17.83
CA PHE A 8 -1.55 4.68 -17.18
C PHE A 8 -2.03 5.75 -16.19
N LEU A 9 -3.30 5.72 -15.79
CA LEU A 9 -3.93 6.81 -15.03
C LEU A 9 -4.64 6.35 -13.75
N ILE A 10 -4.09 5.35 -13.06
CA ILE A 10 -4.50 4.98 -11.69
C ILE A 10 -3.25 4.54 -10.93
N PHE A 11 -2.54 5.50 -10.34
CA PHE A 11 -1.73 5.42 -9.10
C PHE A 11 -0.95 6.74 -8.98
N TRP A 12 -1.67 7.83 -8.71
CA TRP A 12 -1.08 9.09 -8.27
C TRP A 12 -1.64 9.40 -6.88
N ILE A 13 -0.97 8.86 -5.86
CA ILE A 13 -1.09 9.32 -4.49
C ILE A 13 0.30 9.85 -4.12
N PHE A 14 0.57 11.11 -4.44
CA PHE A 14 1.80 11.78 -4.00
C PHE A 14 1.46 12.86 -2.98
N SER A 15 2.29 12.88 -1.95
CA SER A 15 2.19 13.67 -0.72
C SER A 15 2.41 15.15 -1.00
N ILE A 16 1.67 16.00 -0.29
CA ILE A 16 1.89 17.45 -0.30
C ILE A 16 1.87 17.86 1.17
N SER A 17 2.97 17.67 1.89
CA SER A 17 3.08 18.20 3.25
C SER A 17 3.50 19.67 3.13
N PHE A 18 2.59 20.59 3.46
CA PHE A 18 3.02 21.91 3.88
C PHE A 18 3.05 21.88 5.39
N ALA A 19 4.00 22.55 6.01
CA ALA A 19 3.94 22.72 7.45
C ALA A 19 2.57 23.29 7.89
N GLN A 20 1.97 22.66 8.91
CA GLN A 20 0.57 22.78 9.34
C GLN A 20 -0.50 22.14 8.45
N LEU A 21 -0.31 21.99 7.13
CA LEU A 21 -1.16 21.15 6.27
C LEU A 21 -0.46 19.81 6.08
N ASP A 22 -0.65 18.91 7.05
CA ASP A 22 0.15 17.71 7.17
C ASP A 22 -0.71 16.47 7.42
N ARG A 23 -0.12 15.29 7.32
CA ARG A 23 -0.84 14.02 7.54
C ARG A 23 -0.89 13.61 9.01
N GLU A 24 0.03 14.14 9.80
CA GLU A 24 0.21 13.76 11.19
C GLU A 24 0.37 15.01 12.07
N HIS A 25 -0.38 15.05 13.16
CA HIS A 25 -0.37 16.15 14.12
C HIS A 25 -0.30 15.62 15.54
N TRP A 26 0.46 16.32 16.38
CA TRP A 26 0.72 15.96 17.77
C TRP A 26 0.39 17.14 18.67
N PHE A 27 -0.22 16.89 19.83
CA PHE A 27 -0.48 17.89 20.87
C PHE A 27 -0.05 17.34 22.22
N ALA A 28 1.04 17.86 22.79
CA ALA A 28 1.47 17.52 24.13
C ALA A 28 0.52 18.11 25.19
N PRO A 29 0.28 17.40 26.30
CA PRO A 29 -0.66 17.85 27.33
C PRO A 29 -0.15 19.02 28.17
N MET A 30 -1.01 19.56 29.02
CA MET A 30 -0.73 20.75 29.81
C MET A 30 -1.37 20.67 31.21
N ILE A 31 -0.88 21.49 32.14
CA ILE A 31 -1.27 21.52 33.54
C ILE A 31 -1.94 22.85 33.88
N ASP A 32 -3.22 22.78 34.25
CA ASP A 32 -3.99 23.88 34.82
C ASP A 32 -3.86 23.86 36.34
N ARG A 33 -3.28 24.92 36.91
CA ARG A 33 -3.13 25.08 38.37
C ARG A 33 -4.35 25.67 39.05
N THR A 34 -5.18 26.42 38.31
CA THR A 34 -6.35 27.10 38.84
C THR A 34 -7.54 26.17 39.00
N GLY A 35 -7.67 25.19 38.11
CA GLY A 35 -8.84 24.32 38.05
C GLY A 35 -10.12 25.08 37.72
N ASN A 36 -10.01 26.17 36.96
CA ASN A 36 -11.14 27.03 36.62
C ASN A 36 -12.29 26.24 35.97
N PRO A 37 -13.56 26.56 36.29
CA PRO A 37 -14.72 25.87 35.76
C PRO A 37 -14.97 26.18 34.27
N ASN A 38 -15.96 25.50 33.69
CA ASN A 38 -16.44 25.68 32.30
C ASN A 38 -15.38 25.45 31.22
N PRO A 39 -14.67 24.30 31.23
CA PRO A 39 -13.69 24.00 30.21
C PRO A 39 -14.36 23.76 28.85
N TYR A 40 -13.84 24.40 27.81
CA TYR A 40 -14.15 24.11 26.41
C TYR A 40 -12.87 23.68 25.70
N GLN A 41 -12.95 22.69 24.81
CA GLN A 41 -11.79 22.23 24.07
C GLN A 41 -12.14 21.38 22.86
N ASN A 42 -11.87 21.93 21.68
CA ASN A 42 -12.18 21.29 20.41
C ASN A 42 -10.96 21.29 19.50
N LEU A 43 -10.80 20.20 18.75
CA LEU A 43 -9.95 20.16 17.58
C LEU A 43 -10.72 20.74 16.40
N TYR A 44 -10.12 21.70 15.71
CA TYR A 44 -10.61 22.27 14.46
C TYR A 44 -9.78 21.68 13.32
N LEU A 45 -10.45 20.97 12.42
CA LEU A 45 -9.85 20.17 11.35
C LEU A 45 -10.34 20.66 10.00
N SER A 46 -9.44 20.87 9.04
CA SER A 46 -9.80 21.36 7.71
C SER A 46 -8.78 20.93 6.66
N THR A 47 -9.15 20.99 5.38
CA THR A 47 -8.27 20.57 4.28
C THR A 47 -8.65 21.31 3.01
N ASN A 48 -7.67 21.54 2.14
CA ASN A 48 -7.91 22.10 0.81
C ASN A 48 -8.39 21.05 -0.22
N ARG A 49 -8.53 19.79 0.18
CA ARG A 49 -8.89 18.66 -0.70
C ARG A 49 -10.40 18.55 -0.85
N THR A 50 -10.90 18.55 -2.09
CA THR A 50 -12.34 18.47 -2.38
C THR A 50 -12.95 17.10 -2.09
N THR A 51 -12.18 16.03 -2.25
CA THR A 51 -12.63 14.66 -1.92
C THR A 51 -12.60 14.46 -0.41
N PRO A 52 -13.73 14.08 0.23
CA PRO A 52 -13.75 13.81 1.66
C PRO A 52 -12.86 12.64 2.06
N PHE A 53 -12.20 12.75 3.21
CA PHE A 53 -11.40 11.67 3.81
C PHE A 53 -11.46 11.70 5.35
N PRO A 54 -11.28 10.55 6.02
CA PRO A 54 -11.30 10.49 7.47
C PRO A 54 -9.97 10.94 8.11
N VAL A 55 -10.05 11.72 9.17
CA VAL A 55 -8.98 11.99 10.13
C VAL A 55 -9.25 11.18 11.39
N THR A 56 -8.31 10.32 11.77
CA THR A 56 -8.41 9.49 12.98
C THR A 56 -7.64 10.15 14.11
N ILE A 57 -8.28 10.25 15.28
CA ILE A 57 -7.76 10.94 16.46
C ILE A 57 -7.49 9.89 17.55
N TYR A 58 -6.29 9.95 18.12
CA TYR A 58 -5.78 9.02 19.09
C TYR A 58 -5.41 9.73 20.40
N ASN A 59 -5.67 9.06 21.52
CA ASN A 59 -5.06 9.35 22.82
C ASN A 59 -4.38 8.06 23.31
N ASN A 60 -3.09 8.14 23.67
CA ASN A 60 -2.31 6.97 24.11
C ASN A 60 -2.45 5.75 23.18
N ASN A 61 -2.24 5.96 21.87
CA ASN A 61 -2.39 4.96 20.81
C ASN A 61 -3.81 4.33 20.67
N THR A 62 -4.80 4.81 21.42
CA THR A 62 -6.19 4.36 21.32
C THR A 62 -7.00 5.35 20.49
N VAL A 63 -7.77 4.86 19.51
CA VAL A 63 -8.68 5.71 18.73
C VAL A 63 -9.79 6.23 19.63
N ILE A 64 -9.92 7.56 19.71
CA ILE A 64 -10.99 8.23 20.46
C ILE A 64 -12.07 8.81 19.54
N GLY A 65 -11.80 8.88 18.24
CA GLY A 65 -12.79 9.28 17.25
C GLY A 65 -12.22 9.44 15.85
N THR A 66 -13.12 9.58 14.88
CA THR A 66 -12.79 9.82 13.47
C THR A 66 -13.71 10.90 12.93
N VAL A 67 -13.16 11.86 12.20
CA VAL A 67 -13.90 12.97 11.60
C VAL A 67 -13.62 13.04 10.11
N THR A 68 -14.66 13.10 9.29
CA THR A 68 -14.53 13.21 7.84
C THR A 68 -14.49 14.67 7.42
N ILE A 69 -13.38 15.11 6.83
CA ILE A 69 -13.18 16.50 6.38
C ILE A 69 -13.08 16.57 4.85
N SER A 70 -13.44 17.71 4.29
CA SER A 70 -13.20 18.08 2.90
C SER A 70 -13.10 19.61 2.77
N LYS A 71 -12.68 20.07 1.60
CA LYS A 71 -12.69 21.49 1.21
C LYS A 71 -14.08 22.08 1.42
N ASN A 72 -14.14 23.31 1.95
CA ASN A 72 -15.33 24.03 2.37
C ASN A 72 -16.17 23.33 3.46
N ASN A 73 -15.67 22.24 4.05
CA ASN A 73 -16.35 21.50 5.11
C ASN A 73 -15.38 21.24 6.28
N PRO A 74 -14.84 22.29 6.92
CA PRO A 74 -14.07 22.13 8.14
C PRO A 74 -14.94 21.50 9.23
N GLN A 75 -14.35 20.65 10.05
CA GLN A 75 -15.05 19.93 11.10
C GLN A 75 -14.44 20.21 12.47
N LYS A 76 -15.23 19.91 13.50
CA LYS A 76 -14.82 20.02 14.90
C LYS A 76 -14.88 18.65 15.56
N PHE A 77 -13.98 18.40 16.50
CA PHE A 77 -14.02 17.23 17.37
C PHE A 77 -13.89 17.66 18.83
N ASP A 78 -14.88 17.34 19.64
CA ASP A 78 -14.87 17.60 21.07
C ASP A 78 -13.82 16.71 21.74
N VAL A 79 -12.86 17.32 22.44
CA VAL A 79 -11.84 16.58 23.17
C VAL A 79 -12.29 16.52 24.64
N LEU A 80 -12.19 15.38 25.32
CA LEU A 80 -12.38 15.34 26.77
C LEU A 80 -11.20 16.00 27.48
N ARG A 81 -11.48 16.83 28.50
CA ARG A 81 -10.46 17.56 29.27
C ARG A 81 -9.35 16.67 29.76
N SER A 82 -9.71 15.51 30.31
CA SER A 82 -8.78 14.51 30.83
C SER A 82 -7.77 13.97 29.81
N TYR A 83 -7.98 14.12 28.50
CA TYR A 83 -7.02 13.68 27.49
C TYR A 83 -5.87 14.65 27.25
N ILE A 84 -6.01 15.92 27.61
CA ILE A 84 -5.02 16.94 27.23
C ILE A 84 -4.69 17.95 28.33
N ILE A 85 -5.63 18.28 29.22
CA ILE A 85 -5.42 19.17 30.36
C ILE A 85 -5.58 18.38 31.66
N THR A 86 -4.64 18.52 32.59
CA THR A 86 -4.73 17.97 33.95
C THR A 86 -4.72 19.07 35.00
N THR A 87 -5.25 18.77 36.18
CA THR A 87 -5.10 19.54 37.42
C THR A 87 -4.41 18.70 38.52
N LEU A 88 -4.05 17.45 38.20
CA LEU A 88 -3.59 16.47 39.18
C LEU A 88 -2.06 16.48 39.28
N GLN A 89 -1.56 16.65 40.50
CA GLN A 89 -0.12 16.56 40.79
C GLN A 89 0.47 15.19 40.45
N THR A 90 -0.33 14.12 40.50
CA THR A 90 0.08 12.75 40.17
C THR A 90 0.42 12.53 38.70
N ASP A 91 -0.02 13.43 37.82
CA ASP A 91 0.29 13.35 36.38
C ASP A 91 1.60 14.09 36.02
N LEU A 92 2.19 14.80 36.98
CA LEU A 92 3.40 15.60 36.79
C LEU A 92 4.64 14.77 37.13
N PHE A 93 5.75 15.03 36.42
CA PHE A 93 7.03 14.36 36.66
C PHE A 93 7.00 12.82 36.58
N THR A 94 6.02 12.28 35.85
CA THR A 94 5.88 10.85 35.60
C THR A 94 5.44 10.61 34.15
N PRO A 95 5.86 9.52 33.49
CA PRO A 95 5.27 9.10 32.22
C PRO A 95 3.76 8.91 32.35
N GLY A 96 2.98 9.65 31.56
CA GLY A 96 1.52 9.63 31.52
C GLY A 96 0.98 9.36 30.12
N THR A 97 -0.33 9.18 30.01
CA THR A 97 -1.04 8.80 28.77
C THR A 97 -1.79 9.96 28.12
N LYS A 98 -1.59 11.19 28.61
CA LYS A 98 -2.25 12.38 28.06
C LYS A 98 -1.51 12.87 26.81
N GLY A 99 -2.23 13.55 25.93
CA GLY A 99 -1.74 13.99 24.63
C GLY A 99 -2.59 13.44 23.49
N LEU A 100 -2.55 14.13 22.36
CA LEU A 100 -3.30 13.76 21.17
C LEU A 100 -2.35 13.48 20.01
N TYR A 101 -2.70 12.47 19.22
CA TYR A 101 -2.10 12.18 17.93
C TYR A 101 -3.21 12.09 16.89
N LEU A 102 -3.08 12.79 15.77
CA LEU A 102 -4.06 12.77 14.70
C LEU A 102 -3.38 12.28 13.43
N LYS A 103 -4.06 11.43 12.66
CA LYS A 103 -3.53 10.85 11.43
C LYS A 103 -4.59 10.78 10.32
N ALA A 104 -4.19 11.07 9.09
CA ALA A 104 -4.99 10.82 7.89
C ALA A 104 -4.12 10.45 6.68
N ASP A 105 -4.75 9.89 5.64
CA ASP A 105 -4.06 9.55 4.38
C ASP A 105 -3.70 10.78 3.55
N PHE A 106 -4.40 11.90 3.78
CA PHE A 106 -4.18 13.16 3.07
C PHE A 106 -3.92 14.31 4.04
N PRO A 107 -3.14 15.32 3.60
CA PRO A 107 -2.82 16.49 4.41
C PRO A 107 -4.05 17.28 4.89
N PHE A 108 -4.04 17.71 6.15
CA PHE A 108 -5.06 18.53 6.79
C PHE A 108 -4.44 19.52 7.79
N TYR A 109 -5.18 20.57 8.15
CA TYR A 109 -4.83 21.46 9.25
C TYR A 109 -5.46 20.97 10.55
N ALA A 110 -4.73 21.11 11.66
CA ALA A 110 -5.23 20.80 13.00
C ALA A 110 -4.91 21.92 13.99
N ASN A 111 -5.93 22.37 14.71
CA ASN A 111 -5.81 23.39 15.75
C ASN A 111 -6.57 22.94 17.00
N LEU A 112 -5.89 22.91 18.14
CA LEU A 112 -6.55 22.70 19.43
C LEU A 112 -6.93 24.07 19.99
N ARG A 113 -8.23 24.36 20.08
CA ARG A 113 -8.73 25.58 20.70
C ARG A 113 -9.41 25.24 21.99
N PHE A 114 -9.05 25.93 23.06
CA PHE A 114 -9.54 25.62 24.38
C PHE A 114 -9.67 26.88 25.22
N SER A 115 -10.49 26.77 26.27
CA SER A 115 -10.68 27.81 27.25
C SER A 115 -11.12 27.25 28.58
N VAL A 116 -10.89 28.04 29.62
CA VAL A 116 -11.51 27.93 30.94
C VAL A 116 -12.15 29.27 31.28
N TYR A 117 -12.81 29.38 32.43
CA TYR A 117 -13.35 30.66 32.86
C TYR A 117 -12.27 31.76 32.87
N ASN A 118 -12.52 32.86 32.17
CA ASN A 118 -11.64 34.01 31.92
C ASN A 118 -10.34 33.73 31.14
N HIS A 119 -10.09 32.54 30.58
CA HIS A 119 -8.82 32.31 29.88
C HIS A 119 -9.02 31.44 28.64
N ALA A 120 -8.32 31.71 27.56
CA ALA A 120 -8.35 30.87 26.38
C ALA A 120 -6.98 30.84 25.69
N GLU A 121 -6.73 29.83 24.87
CA GLU A 121 -5.58 29.82 23.97
C GLU A 121 -5.85 28.89 22.79
N ILE A 122 -5.03 29.02 21.74
CA ILE A 122 -5.02 28.11 20.60
C ILE A 122 -3.62 27.52 20.42
N ILE A 123 -3.52 26.19 20.49
CA ILE A 123 -2.33 25.50 20.00
C ILE A 123 -2.50 25.23 18.51
N THR A 124 -1.77 25.97 17.70
CA THR A 124 -1.72 25.73 16.25
C THR A 124 -0.71 24.62 15.99
N SER A 125 -1.15 23.45 15.50
CA SER A 125 -0.21 22.37 15.21
C SER A 125 0.72 22.75 14.07
N LYS A 126 2.01 22.49 14.25
CA LYS A 126 3.06 22.70 13.25
C LYS A 126 3.28 21.47 12.37
N GLY A 127 2.45 20.43 12.51
CA GLY A 127 2.53 19.16 11.76
C GLY A 127 3.76 18.32 12.14
N ILE A 128 4.23 17.48 11.22
CA ILE A 128 5.46 16.69 11.36
C ILE A 128 6.68 17.59 11.65
N PRO A 129 6.82 18.81 11.09
CA PRO A 129 7.91 19.73 11.44
C PRO A 129 8.01 20.14 12.93
N SER A 130 6.97 19.93 13.75
CA SER A 130 7.07 20.10 15.22
C SER A 130 7.87 19.00 15.91
N THR A 131 8.07 17.87 15.25
CA THR A 131 8.72 16.69 15.83
C THR A 131 10.23 16.76 15.57
N GLY A 132 11.03 16.50 16.60
CA GLY A 132 12.48 16.54 16.49
C GLY A 132 13.17 16.11 17.77
N LYS A 133 14.49 16.33 17.83
CA LYS A 133 15.32 15.79 18.92
C LYS A 133 15.87 16.85 19.85
N ASN A 134 16.00 18.09 19.39
CA ASN A 134 16.65 19.17 20.14
C ASN A 134 15.71 20.37 20.25
N PHE A 135 15.41 20.80 21.47
CA PHE A 135 14.56 21.96 21.72
C PHE A 135 15.12 22.83 22.85
N PHE A 136 14.68 24.08 22.90
CA PHE A 136 14.82 24.95 24.07
C PHE A 136 13.44 25.36 24.57
N VAL A 137 13.27 25.38 25.88
CA VAL A 137 12.01 25.72 26.53
C VAL A 137 11.72 27.21 26.42
N ALA A 138 10.48 27.56 26.06
CA ALA A 138 9.98 28.92 26.09
C ALA A 138 8.80 29.06 27.06
N SER A 139 8.73 30.20 27.73
CA SER A 139 7.55 30.68 28.45
C SER A 139 7.61 32.20 28.54
N ALA A 140 6.48 32.85 28.79
CA ALA A 140 6.51 34.23 29.23
C ALA A 140 7.12 34.28 30.65
N PRO A 141 8.02 35.24 30.93
CA PRO A 141 8.58 35.39 32.26
C PRO A 141 7.51 35.89 33.22
N ILE A 142 7.47 35.33 34.42
CA ILE A 142 6.54 35.78 35.46
C ILE A 142 7.11 37.04 36.12
N THR A 143 6.31 38.09 36.25
CA THR A 143 6.72 39.36 36.85
C THR A 143 6.10 39.63 38.22
N VAL A 144 5.21 38.74 38.69
CA VAL A 144 4.51 38.88 39.97
C VAL A 144 4.42 37.54 40.70
N SER A 145 4.65 37.56 42.02
CA SER A 145 4.56 36.34 42.84
C SER A 145 3.10 35.96 43.07
N ASN A 146 2.68 34.82 42.54
CA ASN A 146 1.33 34.29 42.72
C ASN A 146 1.32 32.76 42.53
N ASN A 147 0.61 32.03 43.40
CA ASN A 147 0.58 30.57 43.41
C ASN A 147 -0.28 29.96 42.30
N ILE A 148 -1.12 30.75 41.64
CA ILE A 148 -1.89 30.28 40.47
C ILE A 148 -1.04 30.29 39.20
N LEU A 149 0.01 31.11 39.16
CA LEU A 149 0.87 31.24 37.99
C LEU A 149 1.82 30.04 37.91
N ASN A 150 2.21 29.66 36.70
CA ASN A 150 3.20 28.62 36.50
C ASN A 150 3.98 28.81 35.21
N PHE A 151 5.15 28.19 35.12
CA PHE A 151 5.68 27.73 33.84
C PHE A 151 5.34 26.25 33.69
N MET A 152 5.19 25.79 32.45
CA MET A 152 5.04 24.39 32.14
C MET A 152 5.77 24.01 30.85
N THR A 153 6.19 22.76 30.76
CA THR A 153 6.64 22.14 29.51
C THR A 153 6.20 20.69 29.49
N SER A 154 5.59 20.27 28.38
CA SER A 154 5.26 18.88 28.17
C SER A 154 5.94 18.33 26.94
N ILE A 155 6.39 17.09 27.06
CA ILE A 155 7.10 16.33 26.04
C ILE A 155 6.25 15.10 25.72
N LEU A 156 5.84 14.94 24.47
CA LEU A 156 5.08 13.80 23.96
C LEU A 156 5.96 12.97 23.01
N ALA A 157 6.09 11.67 23.27
CA ALA A 157 6.91 10.79 22.44
C ALA A 157 6.16 10.30 21.19
N THR A 158 6.86 10.34 20.04
CA THR A 158 6.31 9.88 18.75
C THR A 158 6.69 8.43 18.43
N GLU A 159 7.64 7.86 19.16
CA GLU A 159 8.18 6.51 19.01
C GLU A 159 8.35 5.82 20.37
N ASP A 160 8.32 4.48 20.38
CA ASP A 160 8.53 3.68 21.59
C ASP A 160 9.97 3.75 22.08
N ASN A 161 10.19 3.57 23.37
CA ASN A 161 11.52 3.61 24.00
C ASN A 161 12.30 4.88 23.62
N THR A 162 11.67 6.04 23.74
CA THR A 162 12.29 7.36 23.53
C THR A 162 12.89 7.85 24.83
N THR A 163 14.21 8.03 24.87
CA THR A 163 14.94 8.58 26.01
C THR A 163 15.04 10.09 25.84
N VAL A 164 14.57 10.84 26.85
CA VAL A 164 14.59 12.29 26.86
C VAL A 164 15.42 12.79 28.03
N THR A 165 16.26 13.78 27.79
CA THR A 165 17.06 14.49 28.79
C THR A 165 16.75 15.99 28.75
N VAL A 166 16.39 16.55 29.91
CA VAL A 166 16.17 17.99 30.12
C VAL A 166 17.29 18.54 31.01
N SER A 167 17.94 19.62 30.60
CA SER A 167 19.07 20.23 31.31
C SER A 167 19.16 21.74 31.07
N GLY A 168 20.15 22.42 31.64
CA GLY A 168 20.44 23.82 31.34
C GLY A 168 19.49 24.85 31.95
N TYR A 169 18.54 24.44 32.81
CA TYR A 169 17.76 25.34 33.65
C TYR A 169 18.58 25.88 34.84
N LYS A 170 18.20 27.05 35.37
CA LYS A 170 18.93 27.70 36.47
C LYS A 170 18.88 26.86 37.76
N PRO A 171 19.94 26.86 38.59
CA PRO A 171 19.95 26.17 39.88
C PRO A 171 18.85 26.63 40.85
N THR A 172 18.34 27.86 40.67
CA THR A 172 17.28 28.47 41.50
C THR A 172 15.88 27.95 41.20
N VAL A 173 15.67 27.23 40.10
CA VAL A 173 14.36 26.65 39.77
C VAL A 173 13.95 25.65 40.85
N GLN A 174 12.67 25.67 41.21
CA GLN A 174 12.07 24.69 42.09
C GLN A 174 10.85 24.08 41.42
N PHE A 175 10.95 22.80 41.11
CA PHE A 175 9.91 22.02 40.46
C PHE A 175 8.81 21.62 41.44
N SER A 176 7.60 21.41 40.96
CA SER A 176 6.47 21.12 41.84
C SER A 176 6.44 19.73 42.46
N ASN A 177 7.33 18.82 42.03
CA ASN A 177 7.62 17.59 42.76
C ASN A 177 8.57 17.79 43.96
N GLY A 178 8.99 19.03 44.24
CA GLY A 178 9.86 19.40 45.36
C GLY A 178 11.35 19.39 45.05
N THR A 179 11.78 18.96 43.85
CA THR A 179 13.19 19.01 43.47
C THR A 179 13.61 20.43 43.07
N THR A 180 14.90 20.73 43.16
CA THR A 180 15.47 22.03 42.75
C THR A 180 16.47 21.85 41.63
N GLY A 181 16.66 22.88 40.82
CA GLY A 181 17.65 22.87 39.75
C GLY A 181 19.07 22.62 40.26
N ALA A 182 19.39 23.04 41.49
CA ALA A 182 20.66 22.80 42.15
C ALA A 182 20.88 21.31 42.52
N THR A 183 19.82 20.63 42.99
CA THR A 183 19.91 19.22 43.43
C THR A 183 19.66 18.24 42.29
N ASN A 184 18.96 18.66 41.25
CA ASN A 184 18.59 17.87 40.08
C ASN A 184 18.91 18.70 38.82
N PRO A 185 20.18 18.90 38.46
CA PRO A 185 20.59 19.73 37.32
C PRO A 185 20.27 19.11 35.96
N THR A 186 19.79 17.86 35.94
CA THR A 186 19.35 17.14 34.74
C THR A 186 18.20 16.21 35.10
N MET A 187 17.21 16.07 34.21
CA MET A 187 16.14 15.08 34.29
C MET A 187 16.20 14.16 33.09
N THR A 188 16.21 12.85 33.31
CA THR A 188 16.18 11.84 32.24
C THR A 188 15.05 10.85 32.49
N PHE A 189 14.26 10.58 31.45
CA PHE A 189 13.14 9.64 31.49
C PHE A 189 12.93 8.98 30.13
N VAL A 190 12.23 7.84 30.14
CA VAL A 190 11.89 7.07 28.93
C VAL A 190 10.39 7.09 28.72
N LEU A 191 9.96 7.35 27.49
CA LEU A 191 8.57 7.39 27.07
C LEU A 191 8.33 6.40 25.93
N ASN A 192 7.16 5.77 25.94
CA ASN A 192 6.66 5.06 24.77
C ASN A 192 5.82 5.98 23.87
N LYS A 193 5.56 5.56 22.64
CA LYS A 193 4.76 6.34 21.69
C LYS A 193 3.42 6.69 22.31
N GLY A 194 3.00 7.96 22.21
CA GLY A 194 1.74 8.43 22.77
C GLY A 194 1.76 8.67 24.29
N GLN A 195 2.88 8.39 24.97
CA GLN A 195 3.09 8.81 26.35
C GLN A 195 3.73 10.20 26.42
N SER A 196 3.38 10.93 27.48
CA SER A 196 3.85 12.29 27.74
C SER A 196 4.54 12.42 29.09
N TYR A 197 5.37 13.44 29.26
CA TYR A 197 5.91 13.86 30.55
C TYR A 197 5.66 15.36 30.76
N ILE A 198 5.02 15.74 31.87
CA ILE A 198 4.67 17.16 32.17
C ILE A 198 5.60 17.68 33.28
N ILE A 199 6.31 18.77 32.99
CA ILE A 199 7.20 19.49 33.90
C ILE A 199 6.55 20.82 34.24
N ASP A 200 6.57 21.18 35.53
CA ASP A 200 5.88 22.35 36.08
C ASP A 200 6.66 22.99 37.24
N GLY A 201 6.57 24.32 37.33
CA GLY A 201 7.04 25.09 38.48
C GLY A 201 6.11 26.26 38.78
N ILE A 202 5.87 26.49 40.08
CA ILE A 202 4.86 27.42 40.57
C ILE A 202 5.43 28.85 40.66
N GLY A 203 4.64 29.83 40.23
CA GLY A 203 4.98 31.25 40.13
C GLY A 203 4.99 32.03 41.45
N ASN A 204 4.85 31.37 42.60
CA ASN A 204 5.11 31.99 43.91
C ASN A 204 6.58 31.83 44.35
N ILE A 205 7.39 31.10 43.58
CA ILE A 205 8.81 30.90 43.82
C ILE A 205 9.59 31.76 42.84
N THR A 206 10.38 32.71 43.33
CA THR A 206 11.13 33.67 42.49
C THR A 206 12.02 32.99 41.45
N GLY A 207 12.64 31.85 41.80
CA GLY A 207 13.48 31.09 40.87
C GLY A 207 12.75 30.49 39.68
N ASN A 208 11.41 30.38 39.75
CA ASN A 208 10.55 29.88 38.67
C ASN A 208 10.09 30.99 37.73
N PHE A 209 10.37 32.25 38.03
CA PHE A 209 9.88 33.36 37.20
C PHE A 209 10.42 33.30 35.78
N ASP A 210 11.69 32.91 35.66
CA ASP A 210 12.36 32.77 34.37
C ASP A 210 13.39 31.63 34.33
N GLY A 211 13.59 30.92 35.44
CA GLY A 211 14.73 30.02 35.57
C GLY A 211 14.68 28.78 34.68
N PHE A 212 13.50 28.45 34.16
CA PHE A 212 13.29 27.33 33.23
C PHE A 212 13.27 27.75 31.75
N ILE A 213 13.21 29.06 31.46
CA ILE A 213 13.32 29.58 30.09
C ILE A 213 14.72 29.26 29.57
N GLY A 214 14.79 28.67 28.37
CA GLY A 214 16.04 28.24 27.76
C GLY A 214 16.63 26.94 28.31
N ALA A 215 15.87 26.17 29.10
CA ALA A 215 16.23 24.78 29.38
C ALA A 215 16.33 23.98 28.07
N LYS A 216 17.37 23.15 27.93
CA LYS A 216 17.61 22.32 26.76
C LYS A 216 16.92 20.97 26.91
N ILE A 217 16.19 20.54 25.89
CA ILE A 217 15.61 19.21 25.78
C ILE A 217 16.33 18.47 24.66
N THR A 218 16.87 17.29 24.96
CA THR A 218 17.54 16.40 24.00
C THR A 218 16.90 15.02 24.06
N ALA A 219 16.55 14.45 22.92
CA ALA A 219 16.00 13.11 22.80
C ALA A 219 16.77 12.25 21.80
N ASP A 220 16.78 10.94 22.00
CA ASP A 220 17.36 9.98 21.04
C ASP A 220 16.46 9.76 19.81
N LYS A 221 15.14 9.93 19.99
CA LYS A 221 14.08 9.82 18.98
C LYS A 221 13.18 11.07 18.96
N PRO A 222 12.41 11.32 17.88
CA PRO A 222 11.60 12.52 17.78
C PRO A 222 10.52 12.64 18.85
N VAL A 223 10.39 13.83 19.42
CA VAL A 223 9.34 14.21 20.39
C VAL A 223 8.62 15.48 19.94
N ASN A 224 7.41 15.70 20.45
CA ASN A 224 6.64 16.92 20.29
C ASN A 224 6.60 17.71 21.61
N ILE A 225 6.72 19.04 21.53
CA ILE A 225 6.83 19.92 22.70
C ILE A 225 5.74 20.98 22.70
N THR A 226 5.02 21.09 23.80
CA THR A 226 4.18 22.26 24.14
C THR A 226 4.77 22.90 25.39
N ASN A 227 5.03 24.20 25.35
CA ASN A 227 5.58 24.94 26.47
C ASN A 227 4.96 26.33 26.59
N GLY A 228 5.14 26.94 27.76
CA GLY A 228 4.54 28.23 28.06
C GLY A 228 4.15 28.35 29.53
N ASN A 229 3.08 29.09 29.75
CA ASN A 229 2.40 29.25 31.03
C ASN A 229 0.93 28.86 30.83
N PHE A 230 0.37 27.99 31.67
CA PHE A 230 -1.09 27.83 31.66
C PHE A 230 -1.76 29.02 32.34
N ASN A 231 -1.11 29.59 33.35
CA ASN A 231 -1.43 30.90 33.89
C ASN A 231 -0.14 31.70 33.98
N GLY A 232 0.05 32.67 33.09
CA GLY A 232 1.21 33.56 33.05
C GLY A 232 0.82 35.02 33.24
N GLN A 233 1.78 35.80 33.76
CA GLN A 233 1.65 37.25 33.91
C GLN A 233 3.03 37.90 33.80
N TYR A 234 3.21 38.72 32.76
CA TYR A 234 4.50 39.32 32.38
C TYR A 234 4.44 40.85 32.24
N SER A 235 3.27 41.47 32.42
CA SER A 235 3.00 42.89 32.21
C SER A 235 3.31 43.76 33.43
N GLY A 236 4.28 43.35 34.25
CA GLY A 236 4.62 44.02 35.51
C GLY A 236 3.85 43.50 36.73
N ASN A 237 3.51 44.39 37.66
CA ASN A 237 2.90 44.02 38.95
C ASN A 237 1.35 44.02 38.86
N ALA A 238 0.80 43.04 38.14
CA ALA A 238 -0.64 42.85 37.98
C ALA A 238 -1.10 41.50 38.59
N PRO A 239 -1.10 41.34 39.93
CA PRO A 239 -1.30 40.04 40.59
C PRO A 239 -2.69 39.42 40.38
N LEU A 240 -3.69 40.21 40.00
CA LEU A 240 -5.06 39.77 39.72
C LEU A 240 -5.29 39.43 38.24
N SER A 241 -4.28 39.59 37.40
CA SER A 241 -4.37 39.28 35.99
C SER A 241 -3.47 38.09 35.66
N SER A 242 -3.97 37.17 34.87
CA SER A 242 -3.23 36.04 34.31
C SER A 242 -3.91 35.60 33.03
N ASP A 243 -3.18 34.99 32.11
CA ASP A 243 -3.79 34.31 30.97
C ASP A 243 -3.01 33.05 30.59
N ILE A 244 -3.60 32.24 29.71
CA ILE A 244 -2.92 31.11 29.09
C ILE A 244 -1.99 31.66 28.01
N LEU A 245 -0.72 31.25 28.05
CA LEU A 245 0.34 31.73 27.17
C LEU A 245 1.18 30.54 26.72
N MET A 246 0.76 29.85 25.68
CA MET A 246 1.47 28.65 25.23
C MET A 246 1.31 28.42 23.73
N ASP A 247 2.35 27.85 23.13
CA ASP A 247 2.28 27.34 21.76
C ASP A 247 3.14 26.06 21.67
N GLN A 248 3.05 25.43 20.52
CA GLN A 248 3.90 24.31 20.15
C GLN A 248 5.26 24.80 19.65
N SER A 249 6.33 24.23 20.21
CA SER A 249 7.69 24.46 19.71
C SER A 249 8.01 23.63 18.47
N VAL A 250 9.06 24.05 17.77
CA VAL A 250 9.70 23.30 16.68
C VAL A 250 11.16 23.06 17.05
N PRO A 251 11.81 22.01 16.51
CA PRO A 251 13.16 21.69 16.93
C PRO A 251 14.18 22.69 16.34
N VAL A 252 15.38 22.75 16.93
CA VAL A 252 16.41 23.77 16.64
C VAL A 252 16.79 23.84 15.15
N GLU A 253 16.72 22.72 14.44
CA GLU A 253 16.96 22.60 13.00
C GLU A 253 15.94 23.34 12.11
N GLN A 254 14.75 23.65 12.62
CA GLN A 254 13.69 24.37 11.89
C GLN A 254 13.71 25.90 12.14
N LEU A 255 14.64 26.38 12.96
CA LEU A 255 14.75 27.79 13.31
C LEU A 255 15.52 28.60 12.24
N GLY A 256 15.38 29.91 12.30
CA GLY A 256 16.12 30.85 11.45
C GLY A 256 16.50 32.13 12.18
N THR A 257 16.76 33.20 11.43
CA THR A 257 17.43 34.40 11.95
C THR A 257 16.73 35.72 11.69
N GLN A 258 15.64 35.74 10.93
CA GLN A 258 14.91 36.96 10.55
C GLN A 258 13.43 36.76 10.83
N PHE A 259 12.79 37.66 11.56
CA PHE A 259 11.42 37.49 12.04
C PHE A 259 10.64 38.80 11.89
N ALA A 260 9.39 38.71 11.45
CA ALA A 260 8.48 39.84 11.39
C ALA A 260 7.30 39.61 12.32
N LEU A 261 7.02 40.60 13.15
CA LEU A 261 5.94 40.58 14.12
C LEU A 261 4.96 41.71 13.78
N VAL A 262 3.67 41.41 13.87
CA VAL A 262 2.58 42.38 13.74
C VAL A 262 1.91 42.48 15.09
N LYS A 263 1.84 43.69 15.67
CA LYS A 263 1.31 43.91 17.02
C LYS A 263 -0.11 43.36 17.14
N GLY A 264 -0.44 42.80 18.29
CA GLY A 264 -1.80 42.50 18.71
C GLY A 264 -2.64 43.77 18.92
N ASN A 265 -3.68 43.67 19.73
CA ASN A 265 -4.62 44.76 19.95
C ASN A 265 -4.22 45.67 21.12
N GLY A 266 -3.27 45.27 21.97
CA GLY A 266 -2.90 46.02 23.18
C GLY A 266 -2.20 47.34 22.90
N SER A 267 -2.38 48.30 23.80
CA SER A 267 -1.79 49.63 23.72
C SER A 267 -0.28 49.57 23.98
N ILE A 268 0.50 50.40 23.27
CA ILE A 268 1.94 50.57 23.56
C ILE A 268 2.08 51.20 24.95
N GLY A 269 2.94 50.64 25.79
CA GLY A 269 3.15 51.02 27.19
C GLY A 269 2.39 50.14 28.19
N SER A 270 1.49 49.27 27.72
CA SER A 270 0.81 48.29 28.59
C SER A 270 1.75 47.17 29.04
N ASN A 271 2.83 46.92 28.29
CA ASN A 271 3.74 45.77 28.39
C ASN A 271 3.12 44.40 28.05
N MET A 272 1.93 44.38 27.44
CA MET A 272 1.29 43.13 26.98
C MET A 272 1.77 42.67 25.61
N GLU A 273 2.33 43.58 24.83
CA GLU A 273 2.86 43.31 23.50
C GLU A 273 4.39 43.15 23.57
N GLY A 274 4.97 42.29 22.75
CA GLY A 274 6.42 42.15 22.71
C GLY A 274 6.89 40.85 22.09
N ALA A 275 8.10 40.43 22.45
CA ALA A 275 8.62 39.13 22.06
C ALA A 275 9.62 38.57 23.08
N VAL A 276 9.67 37.26 23.24
CA VAL A 276 10.73 36.53 23.94
C VAL A 276 11.66 35.91 22.90
N VAL A 277 12.93 36.33 22.91
CA VAL A 277 13.99 35.79 22.04
C VAL A 277 14.88 34.85 22.84
N ILE A 278 15.07 33.61 22.41
CA ILE A 278 15.89 32.60 23.11
C ILE A 278 17.00 32.12 22.18
N ALA A 279 18.24 32.24 22.62
CA ALA A 279 19.41 31.83 21.84
C ALA A 279 19.67 30.33 21.95
N THR A 280 19.88 29.67 20.81
CA THR A 280 20.24 28.24 20.77
C THR A 280 21.75 28.00 20.67
N GLN A 281 22.54 29.07 20.57
CA GLN A 281 23.98 29.05 20.38
C GLN A 281 24.64 30.25 21.09
N ASP A 282 25.90 30.09 21.49
CA ASP A 282 26.65 31.14 22.18
C ASP A 282 26.88 32.37 21.30
N ASN A 283 27.01 33.55 21.90
CA ASN A 283 27.27 34.81 21.18
C ASN A 283 26.23 35.13 20.08
N THR A 284 24.96 34.81 20.31
CA THR A 284 23.85 35.20 19.43
C THR A 284 23.50 36.66 19.66
N GLN A 285 23.73 37.50 18.65
CA GLN A 285 23.41 38.94 18.72
C GLN A 285 22.00 39.19 18.20
N VAL A 286 21.23 40.03 18.89
CA VAL A 286 19.84 40.39 18.53
C VAL A 286 19.78 41.85 18.09
N PHE A 287 19.14 42.12 16.95
CA PHE A 287 18.96 43.44 16.35
C PHE A 287 17.47 43.69 16.12
N LEU A 288 17.03 44.93 16.26
CA LEU A 288 15.64 45.33 16.06
C LEU A 288 15.53 46.40 14.98
N ASN A 289 14.55 46.25 14.08
CA ASN A 289 14.25 47.24 13.04
C ASN A 289 15.50 47.67 12.25
N ASN A 290 15.75 48.98 12.13
CA ASN A 290 16.93 49.56 11.46
C ASN A 290 18.11 49.83 12.42
N GLU A 291 18.11 49.27 13.64
CA GLU A 291 19.20 49.50 14.61
C GLU A 291 20.52 48.87 14.13
N GLY A 292 21.58 49.67 14.05
CA GLY A 292 22.90 49.22 13.57
C GLY A 292 23.74 48.45 14.61
N LEU A 293 23.42 48.59 15.89
CA LEU A 293 24.05 47.87 16.99
C LEU A 293 23.10 46.80 17.56
N PRO A 294 23.62 45.67 18.05
CA PRO A 294 22.77 44.68 18.70
C PRO A 294 22.22 45.22 20.02
N ILE A 295 20.93 45.00 20.28
CA ILE A 295 20.30 45.38 21.55
C ILE A 295 20.78 44.48 22.71
N THR A 296 21.17 43.25 22.39
CA THR A 296 21.76 42.31 23.35
C THR A 296 22.59 41.23 22.64
N THR A 297 23.47 40.57 23.38
CA THR A 297 24.20 39.36 22.97
C THR A 297 23.92 38.25 23.98
N LEU A 298 23.42 37.13 23.49
CA LEU A 298 22.92 36.02 24.30
C LEU A 298 23.77 34.76 24.08
N ASN A 299 24.06 34.05 25.16
CA ASN A 299 24.64 32.71 25.11
C ASN A 299 23.56 31.63 25.00
N THR A 300 23.96 30.39 24.73
CA THR A 300 23.04 29.25 24.60
C THR A 300 22.11 29.14 25.82
N GLY A 301 20.81 29.06 25.59
CA GLY A 301 19.80 29.00 26.65
C GLY A 301 19.50 30.34 27.34
N GLN A 302 20.20 31.42 27.01
CA GLN A 302 19.83 32.76 27.48
C GLN A 302 18.70 33.34 26.63
N TYR A 303 17.89 34.19 27.25
CA TYR A 303 16.76 34.84 26.62
C TYR A 303 16.78 36.36 26.82
N TYR A 304 15.99 37.06 26.02
CA TYR A 304 15.74 38.49 26.14
C TYR A 304 14.28 38.80 25.80
N VAL A 305 13.63 39.66 26.60
CA VAL A 305 12.28 40.16 26.33
C VAL A 305 12.38 41.48 25.60
N VAL A 306 11.88 41.52 24.38
CA VAL A 306 11.75 42.73 23.59
C VAL A 306 10.49 43.49 24.03
N PRO A 307 10.59 44.75 24.48
CA PRO A 307 9.46 45.50 24.99
C PRO A 307 8.55 46.02 23.86
N ASP A 308 7.28 46.28 24.17
CA ASP A 308 6.28 46.82 23.24
C ASP A 308 6.71 48.11 22.54
N THR A 309 7.44 48.99 23.23
CA THR A 309 7.97 50.26 22.70
C THR A 309 8.85 50.12 21.46
N LYS A 310 9.30 48.90 21.12
CA LYS A 310 10.08 48.62 19.91
C LYS A 310 9.23 48.39 18.66
N TYR A 311 7.92 48.20 18.79
CA TYR A 311 7.00 48.22 17.65
C TYR A 311 6.99 49.60 16.99
N GLN A 312 7.11 49.64 15.66
CA GLN A 312 7.10 50.87 14.86
C GLN A 312 5.72 51.09 14.28
N LEU A 313 5.21 52.32 14.38
CA LEU A 313 3.97 52.73 13.72
C LEU A 313 4.19 52.82 12.20
N GLN A 314 3.31 52.19 11.44
CA GLN A 314 3.27 52.19 9.99
C GLN A 314 1.85 52.58 9.55
N GLY A 315 1.73 53.55 8.65
CA GLY A 315 0.42 54.11 8.30
C GLY A 315 -0.22 54.84 9.49
N THR A 316 -1.50 54.56 9.78
CA THR A 316 -2.28 55.29 10.80
C THR A 316 -2.40 54.59 12.15
N SER A 317 -2.48 53.26 12.17
CA SER A 317 -2.73 52.47 13.39
C SER A 317 -2.12 51.08 13.37
N HIS A 318 -1.30 50.77 12.36
CA HIS A 318 -0.67 49.46 12.21
C HIS A 318 0.73 49.48 12.79
N TYR A 319 1.05 48.51 13.63
CA TYR A 319 2.36 48.43 14.27
C TYR A 319 3.02 47.10 13.92
N ASN A 320 4.28 47.17 13.51
CA ASN A 320 5.09 45.98 13.24
C ASN A 320 6.51 46.14 13.78
N MET A 321 7.20 45.01 13.89
CA MET A 321 8.56 44.95 14.40
C MET A 321 9.34 43.90 13.61
N TYR A 322 10.58 44.25 13.26
CA TYR A 322 11.52 43.33 12.66
C TYR A 322 12.58 42.92 13.69
N ILE A 323 12.79 41.61 13.86
CA ILE A 323 13.85 41.05 14.70
C ILE A 323 14.84 40.31 13.79
N ARG A 324 16.13 40.61 13.92
CA ARG A 324 17.21 39.87 13.26
C ARG A 324 18.20 39.35 14.29
N THR A 325 18.59 38.10 14.17
CA THR A 325 19.64 37.49 14.97
C THR A 325 20.84 37.11 14.10
N THR A 326 22.03 36.92 14.70
CA THR A 326 23.20 36.39 13.96
C THR A 326 23.22 34.88 13.85
N LYS A 327 22.43 34.20 14.68
CA LYS A 327 22.34 32.73 14.78
C LYS A 327 20.89 32.32 15.02
N ASN A 328 20.57 31.06 14.77
CA ASN A 328 19.22 30.53 14.98
C ASN A 328 18.73 30.83 16.40
N ALA A 329 17.47 31.26 16.50
CA ALA A 329 16.85 31.63 17.76
C ALA A 329 15.36 31.27 17.75
N TYR A 330 14.79 31.03 18.93
CA TYR A 330 13.34 31.05 19.08
C TYR A 330 12.87 32.48 19.25
N VAL A 331 11.75 32.82 18.61
CA VAL A 331 11.03 34.08 18.85
C VAL A 331 9.59 33.73 19.13
N TYR A 332 9.14 34.03 20.35
CA TYR A 332 7.73 33.94 20.73
C TYR A 332 7.16 35.33 20.88
N GLN A 333 6.09 35.64 20.17
CA GLN A 333 5.39 36.91 20.27
C GLN A 333 4.45 36.90 21.47
N LEU A 334 4.52 37.97 22.25
CA LEU A 334 3.57 38.30 23.31
C LEU A 334 2.52 39.25 22.73
N LEU A 335 1.24 38.95 22.96
CA LEU A 335 0.10 39.63 22.34
C LEU A 335 -0.94 40.02 23.38
N ALA A 336 -1.67 41.11 23.11
CA ALA A 336 -2.95 41.39 23.76
C ALA A 336 -4.12 41.18 22.79
N GLY A 337 -5.15 40.48 23.25
CA GLY A 337 -6.35 40.13 22.51
C GLY A 337 -7.34 41.28 22.35
N ASP A 338 -7.41 42.17 23.35
CA ASP A 338 -8.25 43.36 23.36
C ASP A 338 -7.38 44.64 23.39
N SER A 339 -8.00 45.77 23.03
CA SER A 339 -7.42 47.12 23.02
C SER A 339 -8.01 48.03 24.11
N VAL A 340 -8.95 47.53 24.91
CA VAL A 340 -9.56 48.30 25.99
C VAL A 340 -8.54 48.43 27.14
N SER A 341 -8.19 49.68 27.44
CA SER A 341 -7.25 50.03 28.51
C SER A 341 -7.66 49.39 29.84
N GLY A 342 -6.76 48.60 30.42
CA GLY A 342 -6.94 47.92 31.71
C GLY A 342 -7.53 46.51 31.62
N THR A 343 -8.23 46.13 30.55
CA THR A 343 -8.61 44.72 30.30
C THR A 343 -7.58 44.02 29.41
N GLU A 344 -6.84 44.77 28.58
CA GLU A 344 -5.77 44.25 27.72
C GLU A 344 -4.72 43.40 28.49
N ILE A 345 -4.45 43.73 29.77
CA ILE A 345 -3.51 43.00 30.65
C ILE A 345 -3.97 41.58 31.04
N ALA A 346 -5.23 41.27 30.79
CA ALA A 346 -5.87 39.99 31.04
C ALA A 346 -6.28 39.30 29.73
N THR A 347 -5.73 39.71 28.59
CA THR A 347 -6.04 39.12 27.28
C THR A 347 -4.78 38.64 26.59
N GLY A 348 -3.97 37.86 27.29
CA GLY A 348 -2.69 37.38 26.78
C GLY A 348 -2.85 36.46 25.57
N GLY A 349 -1.80 36.40 24.75
CA GLY A 349 -1.64 35.36 23.73
C GLY A 349 -0.17 35.12 23.45
N PHE A 350 0.18 33.89 23.09
CA PHE A 350 1.56 33.49 22.90
C PHE A 350 1.76 32.74 21.58
N ASN A 351 2.50 33.34 20.64
CA ASN A 351 2.69 32.77 19.32
C ASN A 351 4.15 32.44 19.06
N PHE A 352 4.46 31.20 18.68
CA PHE A 352 5.74 30.91 18.06
C PHE A 352 5.82 31.60 16.68
N ILE A 353 6.85 32.41 16.46
CA ILE A 353 7.08 33.13 15.20
C ILE A 353 8.16 32.41 14.39
N PRO A 354 7.80 31.81 13.24
CA PRO A 354 8.79 31.22 12.33
C PRO A 354 9.61 32.31 11.66
N ALA A 355 10.84 31.95 11.26
CA ALA A 355 11.69 32.84 10.51
C ALA A 355 11.13 33.10 9.10
N LEU A 356 11.33 34.33 8.61
CA LEU A 356 11.05 34.73 7.25
C LEU A 356 11.90 33.94 6.26
N SER A 357 11.26 33.46 5.21
CA SER A 357 11.91 32.72 4.13
C SER A 357 11.08 32.85 2.86
N CYS A 358 11.72 32.95 1.70
CA CYS A 358 10.97 32.86 0.44
C CYS A 358 10.54 31.41 0.12
N TYR A 359 10.93 30.43 0.96
CA TYR A 359 10.41 29.05 0.94
C TYR A 359 9.09 28.86 1.71
N LEU A 360 8.55 29.92 2.33
CA LEU A 360 7.24 29.88 2.97
C LEU A 360 6.13 29.64 1.92
N PRO A 361 4.98 29.09 2.30
CA PRO A 361 3.89 28.80 1.37
C PRO A 361 3.39 30.08 0.69
N LYS A 362 2.88 29.92 -0.54
CA LYS A 362 2.20 30.98 -1.29
C LYS A 362 0.68 31.03 -1.02
N GLN A 363 0.17 30.04 -0.30
CA GLN A 363 -1.25 29.93 0.02
C GLN A 363 -1.45 29.24 1.37
N ILE A 364 -2.38 29.77 2.18
CA ILE A 364 -2.89 29.12 3.37
C ILE A 364 -4.39 28.95 3.15
N ASN A 365 -4.85 27.72 2.95
CA ASN A 365 -6.18 27.46 2.40
C ASN A 365 -7.03 26.72 3.42
N GLU A 366 -8.21 27.23 3.77
CA GLU A 366 -9.14 26.58 4.70
C GLU A 366 -8.72 26.64 6.18
N ILE A 367 -8.30 27.79 6.72
CA ILE A 367 -8.28 27.97 8.18
C ILE A 367 -9.73 27.97 8.68
N GLY A 368 -10.20 26.84 9.20
CA GLY A 368 -11.61 26.65 9.58
C GLY A 368 -12.04 27.56 10.74
N PHE A 369 -13.19 28.22 10.58
CA PHE A 369 -13.88 28.97 11.64
C PHE A 369 -12.97 29.90 12.46
N ILE A 370 -12.14 30.73 11.84
CA ILE A 370 -11.00 31.43 12.47
C ILE A 370 -11.32 32.16 13.79
N ASN A 371 -12.55 32.65 13.94
CA ASN A 371 -13.02 33.42 15.09
C ASN A 371 -13.82 32.61 16.11
N GLU A 372 -13.93 31.29 15.96
CA GLU A 372 -14.64 30.43 16.92
C GLU A 372 -13.73 29.91 18.04
N ASN A 373 -14.01 30.33 19.26
CA ASN A 373 -13.55 29.70 20.49
C ASN A 373 -14.62 29.96 21.55
N PHE A 374 -15.21 28.92 22.15
CA PHE A 374 -16.31 29.11 23.09
C PHE A 374 -15.80 29.46 24.47
N VAL A 375 -15.84 30.74 24.82
CA VAL A 375 -15.17 31.28 26.01
C VAL A 375 -16.18 31.84 27.00
N HIS A 376 -15.88 31.69 28.30
CA HIS A 376 -16.65 32.28 29.39
C HIS A 376 -15.81 33.37 30.04
N SER A 377 -16.43 34.51 30.34
CA SER A 377 -15.75 35.59 31.05
C SER A 377 -16.69 36.29 32.03
N ASN A 378 -16.15 37.20 32.84
CA ASN A 378 -16.97 38.01 33.77
C ASN A 378 -18.04 38.83 33.04
N ALA A 379 -17.71 39.42 31.89
CA ALA A 379 -18.68 40.12 31.03
C ALA A 379 -19.57 39.16 30.22
N ASN A 380 -19.15 37.89 30.05
CA ASN A 380 -19.83 36.87 29.25
C ASN A 380 -20.06 35.57 30.05
N PRO A 381 -20.85 35.60 31.15
CA PRO A 381 -20.99 34.45 32.06
C PRO A 381 -21.73 33.26 31.44
N THR A 382 -22.53 33.48 30.39
CA THR A 382 -23.22 32.43 29.61
C THR A 382 -22.37 31.87 28.47
N GLY A 383 -21.17 32.42 28.26
CA GLY A 383 -20.26 32.10 27.18
C GLY A 383 -20.59 32.79 25.85
N ILE A 384 -19.55 33.04 25.05
CA ILE A 384 -19.62 33.50 23.65
C ILE A 384 -18.80 32.57 22.76
N LEU A 385 -19.32 32.24 21.57
CA LEU A 385 -18.61 31.37 20.62
C LEU A 385 -17.68 32.14 19.69
N THR A 386 -18.11 33.32 19.25
CA THR A 386 -17.37 34.13 18.28
C THR A 386 -16.63 35.25 18.99
N VAL A 387 -15.31 35.24 18.89
CA VAL A 387 -14.45 36.24 19.53
C VAL A 387 -13.88 37.18 18.45
N PRO A 388 -13.89 38.51 18.68
CA PRO A 388 -13.27 39.47 17.76
C PRO A 388 -11.84 39.07 17.41
N THR A 389 -11.59 38.78 16.13
CA THR A 389 -10.33 38.21 15.65
C THR A 389 -9.71 39.09 14.58
N LYS A 390 -8.45 39.49 14.77
CA LYS A 390 -7.63 40.21 13.80
C LYS A 390 -6.71 39.23 13.08
N LEU A 391 -6.74 39.25 11.75
CA LEU A 391 -5.85 38.48 10.88
C LEU A 391 -4.62 39.34 10.52
N ASN A 392 -3.45 38.89 10.94
CA ASN A 392 -2.16 39.50 10.66
C ASN A 392 -1.50 38.73 9.51
N LEU A 393 -1.10 39.40 8.44
CA LEU A 393 -0.38 38.76 7.32
C LEU A 393 1.01 39.34 7.16
N VAL A 394 1.98 38.52 6.79
CA VAL A 394 3.33 38.95 6.39
C VAL A 394 3.65 38.34 5.04
N THR A 395 4.04 39.16 4.06
CA THR A 395 4.35 38.67 2.70
C THR A 395 5.45 39.49 2.04
N GLU A 396 6.09 38.94 1.02
CA GLU A 396 7.11 39.65 0.26
C GLU A 396 6.52 40.87 -0.48
N ARG A 397 7.30 41.95 -0.56
CA ARG A 397 6.88 43.18 -1.26
C ARG A 397 6.56 42.87 -2.72
N GLY A 398 5.46 43.47 -3.21
CA GLY A 398 4.98 43.30 -4.58
C GLY A 398 4.19 42.00 -4.80
N ALA A 399 3.84 41.27 -3.74
CA ALA A 399 2.90 40.16 -3.83
C ALA A 399 1.46 40.65 -4.05
N VAL A 400 0.69 39.93 -4.87
CA VAL A 400 -0.76 40.11 -4.96
C VAL A 400 -1.40 39.20 -3.93
N VAL A 401 -2.04 39.78 -2.90
CA VAL A 401 -2.68 39.05 -1.80
C VAL A 401 -4.19 39.09 -1.93
N THR A 402 -4.84 37.95 -1.72
CA THR A 402 -6.30 37.85 -1.56
C THR A 402 -6.65 37.05 -0.31
N VAL A 403 -7.74 37.45 0.35
CA VAL A 403 -8.35 36.75 1.48
C VAL A 403 -9.77 36.40 1.07
N ASN A 404 -10.10 35.10 1.03
CA ASN A 404 -11.34 34.55 0.47
C ASN A 404 -11.65 35.05 -0.95
N GLY A 405 -10.60 35.19 -1.77
CA GLY A 405 -10.70 35.66 -3.15
C GLY A 405 -10.83 37.18 -3.31
N VAL A 406 -10.86 37.94 -2.21
CA VAL A 406 -10.99 39.40 -2.21
C VAL A 406 -9.67 40.06 -1.82
N THR A 407 -9.25 41.11 -2.51
CA THR A 407 -8.07 41.89 -2.13
C THR A 407 -8.34 42.64 -0.81
N PRO A 408 -7.45 42.55 0.20
CA PRO A 408 -7.61 43.28 1.45
C PRO A 408 -7.75 44.80 1.23
N PRO A 409 -8.58 45.51 2.03
CA PRO A 409 -8.68 46.96 1.94
C PRO A 409 -7.33 47.64 2.15
N ILE A 410 -7.05 48.72 1.41
CA ILE A 410 -5.76 49.44 1.50
C ILE A 410 -5.47 50.00 2.90
N SER A 411 -6.51 50.27 3.69
CA SER A 411 -6.39 50.68 5.10
C SER A 411 -5.88 49.60 6.04
N THR A 412 -5.79 48.35 5.57
CA THR A 412 -5.31 47.18 6.33
C THR A 412 -3.95 46.68 5.85
N GLY A 413 -3.36 47.32 4.84
CA GLY A 413 -2.05 46.99 4.26
C GLY A 413 -2.07 47.00 2.73
N PRO A 414 -0.91 46.78 2.07
CA PRO A 414 0.38 46.44 2.67
C PRO A 414 1.04 47.63 3.37
N PHE A 415 1.55 47.40 4.58
CA PHE A 415 2.37 48.36 5.34
C PHE A 415 3.84 47.96 5.30
N ASP A 416 4.72 48.96 5.20
CA ASP A 416 6.17 48.80 5.22
C ASP A 416 6.68 48.28 6.57
N MET A 417 7.89 47.73 6.58
CA MET A 417 8.60 47.31 7.80
C MET A 417 9.94 48.02 7.91
N THR A 418 10.12 48.83 8.95
CA THR A 418 11.41 49.44 9.28
C THR A 418 12.43 48.33 9.56
N GLY A 419 13.60 48.34 8.92
CA GLY A 419 14.57 47.24 9.04
C GLY A 419 14.58 46.24 7.89
N LEU A 420 13.47 46.16 7.14
CA LEU A 420 13.27 45.08 6.18
C LEU A 420 12.38 45.53 5.00
N SER A 421 13.01 46.09 3.96
CA SER A 421 12.29 46.60 2.80
C SER A 421 11.71 45.50 1.89
N ALA A 422 12.21 44.27 1.98
CA ALA A 422 11.77 43.15 1.13
C ALA A 422 10.39 42.58 1.51
N TRP A 423 9.85 42.91 2.69
CA TRP A 423 8.60 42.39 3.22
C TRP A 423 7.61 43.50 3.56
N VAL A 424 6.33 43.16 3.54
CA VAL A 424 5.21 44.02 3.92
C VAL A 424 4.23 43.26 4.80
N THR A 425 3.43 43.98 5.57
CA THR A 425 2.50 43.39 6.55
C THR A 425 1.07 43.90 6.38
N TYR A 426 0.11 43.11 6.82
CA TYR A 426 -1.30 43.47 6.87
C TYR A 426 -1.86 43.22 8.27
N GLY A 427 -2.86 44.01 8.67
CA GLY A 427 -3.64 43.84 9.89
C GLY A 427 -5.13 44.02 9.59
N ILE A 428 -5.82 42.90 9.37
CA ILE A 428 -7.22 42.86 8.92
C ILE A 428 -8.12 42.58 10.14
N PRO A 429 -8.88 43.57 10.65
CA PRO A 429 -9.71 43.39 11.83
C PRO A 429 -10.98 42.56 11.53
N ASN A 430 -11.60 42.04 12.60
CA ASN A 430 -12.92 41.39 12.56
C ASN A 430 -13.08 40.30 11.48
N THR A 431 -12.03 39.49 11.31
CA THR A 431 -12.03 38.39 10.34
C THR A 431 -12.86 37.23 10.88
N THR A 432 -13.77 36.68 10.07
CA THR A 432 -14.72 35.63 10.52
C THR A 432 -14.85 34.46 9.54
N GLY A 433 -15.24 33.29 10.05
CA GLY A 433 -15.53 32.10 9.25
C GLY A 433 -14.27 31.39 8.76
N THR A 434 -14.41 30.61 7.69
CA THR A 434 -13.29 29.86 7.11
C THR A 434 -12.48 30.76 6.18
N ILE A 435 -11.15 30.77 6.37
CA ILE A 435 -10.26 31.71 5.69
C ILE A 435 -9.30 31.00 4.73
N THR A 436 -9.24 31.52 3.52
CA THR A 436 -8.27 31.17 2.49
C THR A 436 -7.47 32.40 2.10
N VAL A 437 -6.17 32.40 2.39
CA VAL A 437 -5.22 33.44 2.01
C VAL A 437 -4.41 32.94 0.82
N VAL A 438 -4.38 33.70 -0.28
CA VAL A 438 -3.57 33.42 -1.47
C VAL A 438 -2.64 34.59 -1.73
N SER A 439 -1.37 34.31 -2.01
CA SER A 439 -0.35 35.29 -2.38
C SER A 439 0.43 34.81 -3.61
N THR A 440 0.91 35.75 -4.44
CA THR A 440 1.84 35.39 -5.54
C THR A 440 3.27 35.10 -5.05
N LYS A 441 3.56 35.41 -3.78
CA LYS A 441 4.86 35.23 -3.12
C LYS A 441 4.70 34.58 -1.74
N ALA A 442 5.80 34.36 -1.02
CA ALA A 442 5.77 33.79 0.32
C ALA A 442 4.82 34.58 1.25
N ILE A 443 3.99 33.88 2.02
CA ILE A 443 3.05 34.48 2.96
C ILE A 443 2.91 33.67 4.26
N THR A 444 2.77 34.37 5.38
CA THR A 444 2.35 33.84 6.67
C THR A 444 1.07 34.51 7.13
N ALA A 445 0.30 33.82 7.96
CA ALA A 445 -0.83 34.38 8.67
C ALA A 445 -0.66 34.17 10.17
N GLY A 446 -1.08 35.13 10.98
CA GLY A 446 -1.25 35.00 12.40
C GLY A 446 -2.59 35.60 12.79
N ILE A 447 -3.07 35.24 13.97
CA ILE A 447 -4.27 35.83 14.55
C ILE A 447 -3.96 36.36 15.93
N THR A 448 -4.73 37.37 16.28
CA THR A 448 -4.85 37.87 17.63
C THR A 448 -6.33 38.09 17.90
N ALA A 449 -6.85 37.55 18.98
CA ALA A 449 -8.25 37.66 19.32
C ALA A 449 -8.44 37.87 20.82
N GLY A 450 -9.52 38.54 21.19
CA GLY A 450 -9.87 38.70 22.59
C GLY A 450 -11.22 39.38 22.78
N SER A 451 -11.75 39.22 23.98
CA SER A 451 -12.99 39.83 24.45
C SER A 451 -12.99 39.82 25.97
N ASP A 452 -13.16 40.99 26.60
CA ASP A 452 -13.17 41.15 28.06
C ASP A 452 -11.85 40.68 28.69
N ALA A 453 -11.86 39.63 29.51
CA ALA A 453 -10.68 39.06 30.16
C ALA A 453 -10.15 37.83 29.44
N VAL A 454 -10.54 37.59 28.19
CA VAL A 454 -10.09 36.44 27.40
C VAL A 454 -9.27 36.92 26.22
N GLY A 455 -8.01 36.48 26.11
CA GLY A 455 -7.19 36.64 24.91
C GLY A 455 -6.73 35.30 24.37
N TYR A 456 -6.28 35.29 23.12
CA TYR A 456 -5.49 34.20 22.55
C TYR A 456 -4.78 34.62 21.26
N GLY A 457 -3.72 33.89 20.93
CA GLY A 457 -2.98 34.01 19.69
C GLY A 457 -3.05 32.72 18.89
N GLY A 458 -2.78 32.81 17.58
CA GLY A 458 -2.41 31.64 16.80
C GLY A 458 -1.56 32.04 15.61
N PHE A 459 -0.53 31.27 15.28
CA PHE A 459 0.29 31.56 14.10
C PHE A 459 0.14 30.45 13.07
N PHE A 460 -0.47 30.81 11.94
CA PHE A 460 -0.77 29.96 10.79
C PHE A 460 0.24 30.20 9.66
N ALA A 461 1.34 29.47 9.67
CA ALA A 461 2.34 29.56 8.63
C ALA A 461 2.91 28.19 8.34
N GLY A 462 3.23 27.95 7.06
CA GLY A 462 4.14 26.88 6.74
C GLY A 462 5.54 27.27 7.19
N PHE A 463 6.26 26.38 7.87
CA PHE A 463 7.72 26.35 7.90
C PHE A 463 8.24 26.20 6.46
N ALA A 464 9.43 26.74 6.19
CA ALA A 464 10.13 26.44 4.96
C ALA A 464 10.27 24.91 4.88
N THR A 465 9.58 24.27 3.93
CA THR A 465 9.63 22.81 3.81
C THR A 465 11.05 22.43 3.43
N GLN A 466 11.75 21.72 4.31
CA GLN A 466 13.05 21.17 3.96
C GLN A 466 12.82 20.05 2.94
N PRO A 467 13.48 20.10 1.77
CA PRO A 467 13.28 19.09 0.75
C PRO A 467 13.79 17.74 1.28
N VAL A 468 12.96 16.69 1.20
CA VAL A 468 13.34 15.32 1.57
C VAL A 468 13.28 14.42 0.35
N ILE A 469 14.13 13.39 0.33
CA ILE A 469 14.08 12.36 -0.72
C ILE A 469 13.18 11.22 -0.25
N ILE A 470 12.09 10.99 -0.99
CA ILE A 470 11.27 9.78 -0.86
C ILE A 470 11.63 8.79 -1.96
N LYS A 471 11.46 7.49 -1.69
CA LYS A 471 11.64 6.43 -2.69
C LYS A 471 10.31 5.91 -3.23
N SER A 472 10.32 5.50 -4.49
CA SER A 472 9.26 4.72 -5.13
C SER A 472 9.88 3.76 -6.16
N GLY A 473 9.12 2.78 -6.66
CA GLY A 473 9.63 1.77 -7.58
C GLY A 473 10.36 0.61 -6.87
N GLY A 474 11.48 0.16 -7.43
CA GLY A 474 12.32 -0.90 -6.86
C GLY A 474 13.14 -0.46 -5.64
N ASP A 475 13.80 -1.42 -4.97
CA ASP A 475 14.57 -1.16 -3.74
C ASP A 475 16.06 -0.80 -3.95
N CYS A 476 16.55 -0.91 -5.19
CA CYS A 476 17.96 -0.76 -5.54
C CYS A 476 18.14 -0.20 -6.96
N ALA A 477 19.38 0.18 -7.31
CA ALA A 477 19.74 0.66 -8.65
C ALA A 477 20.22 -0.51 -9.55
N PRO A 478 19.76 -0.61 -10.81
CA PRO A 478 18.70 0.18 -11.44
C PRO A 478 17.29 -0.31 -11.01
N GLY A 479 16.34 0.62 -10.84
CA GLY A 479 14.93 0.30 -10.54
C GLY A 479 14.29 1.18 -9.47
N ILE A 480 15.09 1.72 -8.55
CA ILE A 480 14.64 2.73 -7.58
C ILE A 480 14.44 4.10 -8.25
N VAL A 481 13.39 4.81 -7.83
CA VAL A 481 13.10 6.20 -8.22
C VAL A 481 13.11 7.05 -6.96
N LEU A 482 14.03 8.02 -6.91
CA LEU A 482 14.12 9.02 -5.86
C LEU A 482 13.29 10.24 -6.28
N THR A 483 12.47 10.78 -5.39
CA THR A 483 11.68 11.98 -5.64
C THR A 483 11.87 12.97 -4.50
N VAL A 484 12.08 14.23 -4.82
CA VAL A 484 12.08 15.30 -3.82
C VAL A 484 10.65 15.64 -3.45
N ASP A 485 10.34 15.55 -2.17
CA ASP A 485 9.04 15.90 -1.58
C ASP A 485 9.19 17.13 -0.66
N PRO A 486 8.26 18.11 -0.71
CA PRO A 486 7.17 18.24 -1.69
C PRO A 486 7.65 18.76 -3.06
N ILE A 487 6.90 18.47 -4.14
CA ILE A 487 7.21 18.93 -5.50
C ILE A 487 6.68 20.36 -5.71
N ILE A 488 7.30 21.35 -5.04
CA ILE A 488 6.86 22.77 -5.09
C ILE A 488 7.96 23.75 -5.52
N TYR A 489 9.19 23.27 -5.74
CA TYR A 489 10.36 24.11 -6.01
C TYR A 489 10.44 24.47 -7.50
N GLU A 490 11.09 25.60 -7.80
CA GLU A 490 11.21 26.12 -9.17
C GLU A 490 12.31 25.42 -9.97
N SER A 491 13.36 24.94 -9.30
CA SER A 491 14.39 24.13 -9.93
C SER A 491 14.89 23.01 -9.01
N TYR A 492 15.43 21.96 -9.64
CA TYR A 492 16.02 20.79 -9.00
C TYR A 492 17.38 20.53 -9.64
N GLN A 493 18.31 19.99 -8.87
CA GLN A 493 19.59 19.53 -9.36
C GLN A 493 20.12 18.40 -8.47
N TRP A 494 20.28 17.21 -9.04
CA TRP A 494 20.76 16.03 -8.29
C TRP A 494 22.29 15.92 -8.25
N TYR A 495 22.77 15.34 -7.15
CA TYR A 495 24.18 15.04 -6.87
C TYR A 495 24.34 13.61 -6.36
N ARG A 496 25.45 12.96 -6.72
CA ARG A 496 25.88 11.67 -6.19
C ARG A 496 27.22 11.83 -5.49
N ASN A 497 27.30 11.45 -4.22
CA ASN A 497 28.49 11.60 -3.37
C ASN A 497 29.04 13.05 -3.38
N GLY A 498 28.14 14.04 -3.45
CA GLY A 498 28.48 15.46 -3.55
C GLY A 498 28.87 15.96 -4.95
N VAL A 499 28.95 15.08 -5.95
CA VAL A 499 29.29 15.43 -7.34
C VAL A 499 28.02 15.66 -8.16
N LEU A 500 28.00 16.74 -8.95
CA LEU A 500 26.90 17.12 -9.84
C LEU A 500 26.57 16.01 -10.84
N ILE A 501 25.28 15.69 -11.01
CA ILE A 501 24.78 14.82 -12.08
C ILE A 501 24.26 15.69 -13.23
N PRO A 502 24.97 15.80 -14.37
CA PRO A 502 24.59 16.69 -15.46
C PRO A 502 23.19 16.37 -16.01
N GLY A 503 22.35 17.40 -16.16
CA GLY A 503 21.00 17.28 -16.75
C GLY A 503 19.92 16.68 -15.83
N ALA A 504 20.26 16.25 -14.62
CA ALA A 504 19.30 15.76 -13.64
C ALA A 504 18.58 16.92 -12.94
N THR A 505 17.67 17.59 -13.65
CA THR A 505 16.96 18.80 -13.18
C THR A 505 15.47 18.60 -12.88
N SER A 506 15.02 17.35 -12.86
CA SER A 506 13.65 16.98 -12.52
C SER A 506 13.48 16.73 -11.03
N ALA A 507 12.25 16.90 -10.52
CA ALA A 507 11.91 16.59 -9.12
C ALA A 507 12.12 15.11 -8.74
N SER A 508 12.10 14.22 -9.74
CA SER A 508 12.42 12.81 -9.59
C SER A 508 13.67 12.43 -10.39
N PHE A 509 14.46 11.50 -9.86
CA PHE A 509 15.65 10.93 -10.49
C PHE A 509 15.69 9.42 -10.28
N SER A 510 16.09 8.67 -11.31
CA SER A 510 16.24 7.21 -11.24
C SER A 510 17.72 6.84 -11.22
N PRO A 511 18.33 6.61 -10.03
CA PRO A 511 19.70 6.17 -9.90
C PRO A 511 20.03 4.94 -10.76
N THR A 512 21.17 4.99 -11.44
CA THR A 512 21.76 3.85 -12.17
C THR A 512 22.94 3.22 -11.44
N GLN A 513 23.40 3.84 -10.34
CA GLN A 513 24.55 3.41 -9.55
C GLN A 513 24.28 3.62 -8.06
N SER A 514 24.88 2.81 -7.19
CA SER A 514 24.90 2.99 -5.74
C SER A 514 25.57 4.30 -5.32
N GLY A 515 25.25 4.83 -4.16
CA GLY A 515 25.86 6.05 -3.62
C GLY A 515 24.92 6.83 -2.71
N TYR A 516 25.45 7.91 -2.14
CA TYR A 516 24.67 8.91 -1.42
C TYR A 516 24.13 9.95 -2.40
N TYR A 517 22.82 10.05 -2.51
CA TYR A 517 22.14 11.00 -3.36
C TYR A 517 21.63 12.20 -2.57
N THR A 518 21.78 13.39 -3.13
CA THR A 518 21.18 14.62 -2.62
C THR A 518 20.58 15.40 -3.79
N CYS A 519 19.59 16.24 -3.52
CA CYS A 519 19.08 17.18 -4.52
C CYS A 519 19.15 18.60 -3.96
N SER A 520 19.73 19.50 -4.74
CA SER A 520 19.64 20.94 -4.52
C SER A 520 18.36 21.47 -5.16
N VAL A 521 17.60 22.28 -4.46
CA VAL A 521 16.37 22.90 -4.95
C VAL A 521 16.45 24.41 -4.75
N THR A 522 15.80 25.16 -5.64
CA THR A 522 15.68 26.62 -5.50
C THR A 522 14.23 27.06 -5.62
N MET A 523 13.90 28.15 -4.94
CA MET A 523 12.62 28.85 -5.07
C MET A 523 12.85 30.34 -4.88
N GLY A 524 12.37 31.16 -5.82
CA GLY A 524 12.53 32.62 -5.76
C GLY A 524 14.00 33.04 -5.70
N SER A 525 14.30 34.01 -4.84
CA SER A 525 15.65 34.55 -4.66
C SER A 525 16.44 33.92 -3.51
N CYS A 526 15.97 32.81 -2.94
CA CYS A 526 16.63 32.18 -1.79
C CYS A 526 17.87 31.38 -2.22
N ALA A 527 18.81 31.23 -1.28
CA ALA A 527 19.91 30.28 -1.44
C ALA A 527 19.35 28.86 -1.68
N PRO A 528 20.00 28.02 -2.51
CA PRO A 528 19.56 26.66 -2.74
C PRO A 528 19.52 25.85 -1.43
N LEU A 529 18.44 25.10 -1.22
CA LEU A 529 18.36 24.10 -0.15
C LEU A 529 18.81 22.75 -0.69
N VAL A 530 19.55 21.97 0.11
CA VAL A 530 20.00 20.63 -0.27
C VAL A 530 19.32 19.61 0.64
N THR A 531 18.78 18.53 0.05
CA THR A 531 18.19 17.43 0.82
C THR A 531 19.23 16.73 1.71
N ALA A 532 18.77 16.04 2.75
CA ALA A 532 19.60 15.05 3.43
C ALA A 532 20.08 13.96 2.44
N GLN A 533 21.20 13.31 2.77
CA GLN A 533 21.75 12.23 1.96
C GLN A 533 20.84 11.01 1.99
N TYR A 534 20.46 10.51 0.81
CA TYR A 534 19.73 9.26 0.64
C TYR A 534 20.66 8.15 0.14
N LYS A 535 20.75 7.05 0.87
CA LYS A 535 21.62 5.92 0.55
C LYS A 535 20.97 4.99 -0.47
N VAL A 536 21.61 4.75 -1.61
CA VAL A 536 21.17 3.82 -2.65
C VAL A 536 22.18 2.69 -2.84
N LEU A 537 21.70 1.45 -2.89
CA LEU A 537 22.50 0.25 -3.16
C LEU A 537 22.32 -0.24 -4.61
N ASN A 538 23.29 -0.98 -5.13
CA ASN A 538 23.15 -1.69 -6.41
C ASN A 538 22.29 -2.94 -6.20
N CYS A 539 21.51 -3.31 -7.21
CA CYS A 539 20.75 -4.56 -7.18
C CYS A 539 21.69 -5.77 -7.26
N LEU A 540 21.27 -6.88 -6.63
CA LEU A 540 21.96 -8.16 -6.68
C LEU A 540 22.20 -8.56 -8.14
N LYS A 541 23.48 -8.67 -8.53
CA LYS A 541 23.85 -9.10 -9.89
C LYS A 541 23.66 -10.60 -10.00
N GLN A 542 22.98 -11.07 -11.05
CA GLN A 542 22.88 -12.50 -11.35
C GLN A 542 23.79 -12.86 -12.52
N THR A 543 24.61 -13.90 -12.34
CA THR A 543 25.52 -14.41 -13.38
C THR A 543 25.54 -15.93 -13.42
N VAL A 544 26.16 -16.48 -14.46
CA VAL A 544 26.26 -17.92 -14.70
C VAL A 544 27.72 -18.30 -14.93
N ALA A 545 28.15 -19.41 -14.35
CA ALA A 545 29.47 -20.01 -14.58
C ALA A 545 29.33 -21.49 -14.96
N ASN A 546 30.14 -21.96 -15.91
CA ASN A 546 30.07 -23.33 -16.41
C ASN A 546 31.44 -24.02 -16.29
N TYR A 547 31.47 -25.24 -15.77
CA TYR A 547 32.69 -26.03 -15.65
C TYR A 547 32.50 -27.47 -16.14
N ASN A 548 33.48 -27.99 -16.87
CA ASN A 548 33.58 -29.41 -17.22
C ASN A 548 34.56 -30.09 -16.28
N ILE A 549 34.16 -31.18 -15.64
CA ILE A 549 34.93 -31.82 -14.58
C ILE A 549 34.91 -33.35 -14.72
N CYS A 550 35.91 -34.02 -14.15
CA CYS A 550 35.88 -35.48 -13.99
C CYS A 550 35.28 -35.88 -12.63
N ASP A 551 35.62 -35.14 -11.56
CA ASP A 551 35.29 -35.52 -10.18
C ASP A 551 35.06 -34.28 -9.28
N THR A 552 36.12 -33.49 -9.03
CA THR A 552 36.07 -32.32 -8.14
C THR A 552 36.40 -31.02 -8.86
N LYS A 553 35.86 -29.90 -8.35
CA LYS A 553 36.19 -28.56 -8.82
C LYS A 553 36.20 -27.54 -7.70
N THR A 554 37.30 -26.80 -7.62
CA THR A 554 37.45 -25.64 -6.76
C THR A 554 37.02 -24.37 -7.49
N ILE A 555 36.19 -23.56 -6.83
CA ILE A 555 35.64 -22.30 -7.32
C ILE A 555 35.99 -21.21 -6.31
N ILE A 556 36.68 -20.17 -6.79
CA ILE A 556 37.04 -19.00 -5.98
C ILE A 556 36.02 -17.91 -6.34
N PRO A 557 35.17 -17.45 -5.41
CA PRO A 557 34.26 -16.33 -5.66
C PRO A 557 35.03 -15.11 -6.16
N ALA A 558 34.58 -14.55 -7.27
CA ALA A 558 35.14 -13.35 -7.87
C ALA A 558 34.02 -12.59 -8.60
N PHE A 559 34.00 -11.28 -8.47
CA PHE A 559 33.02 -10.45 -9.17
C PHE A 559 33.24 -10.47 -10.67
N THR A 560 32.14 -10.51 -11.42
CA THR A 560 32.20 -10.43 -12.89
C THR A 560 32.42 -9.02 -13.40
N THR A 561 31.86 -8.01 -12.70
CA THR A 561 31.93 -6.61 -13.12
C THR A 561 32.36 -5.63 -12.01
N SER A 562 32.24 -5.99 -10.73
CA SER A 562 32.67 -5.11 -9.63
C SER A 562 34.17 -5.21 -9.38
N THR A 563 34.78 -4.12 -8.94
CA THR A 563 36.19 -4.05 -8.52
C THR A 563 36.38 -4.34 -7.02
N GLN A 564 35.30 -4.56 -6.27
CA GLN A 564 35.37 -4.89 -4.84
C GLN A 564 36.00 -6.26 -4.63
N THR A 565 36.56 -6.49 -3.43
CA THR A 565 37.06 -7.80 -3.03
C THR A 565 35.94 -8.57 -2.32
N PRO A 566 35.62 -9.82 -2.72
CA PRO A 566 34.65 -10.65 -2.02
C PRO A 566 35.01 -10.85 -0.54
N VAL A 567 34.04 -10.63 0.34
CA VAL A 567 34.19 -10.83 1.79
C VAL A 567 33.83 -12.26 2.13
N VAL A 568 34.79 -13.00 2.68
CA VAL A 568 34.68 -14.45 2.97
C VAL A 568 33.45 -14.80 3.80
N SER A 569 33.11 -14.00 4.83
CA SER A 569 31.96 -14.26 5.70
C SER A 569 30.59 -14.10 5.02
N THR A 570 30.55 -13.53 3.80
CA THR A 570 29.30 -13.35 3.04
C THR A 570 29.07 -14.45 2.01
N VAL A 571 30.03 -15.35 1.80
CA VAL A 571 29.89 -16.45 0.85
C VAL A 571 28.89 -17.46 1.40
N ALA A 572 27.80 -17.70 0.67
CA ALA A 572 26.75 -18.63 1.06
C ALA A 572 26.24 -19.41 -0.16
N ILE A 573 26.00 -20.71 0.01
CA ILE A 573 25.32 -21.54 -0.99
C ILE A 573 23.81 -21.37 -0.75
N THR A 574 23.11 -20.78 -1.71
CA THR A 574 21.67 -20.51 -1.61
C THR A 574 20.82 -21.63 -2.22
N THR A 575 21.39 -22.42 -3.13
CA THR A 575 20.75 -23.61 -3.69
C THR A 575 21.80 -24.69 -3.82
N ALA A 576 21.58 -25.84 -3.19
CA ALA A 576 22.51 -26.95 -3.20
C ALA A 576 22.46 -27.76 -4.52
N PRO A 577 23.57 -28.38 -4.94
CA PRO A 577 23.60 -29.31 -6.08
C PRO A 577 22.82 -30.61 -5.81
N ALA A 578 22.39 -31.28 -6.87
CA ALA A 578 21.61 -32.53 -6.80
C ALA A 578 22.43 -33.81 -7.09
N LEU A 579 23.51 -33.71 -7.87
CA LEU A 579 24.39 -34.82 -8.28
C LEU A 579 25.77 -34.77 -7.60
N GLY A 580 25.96 -33.85 -6.66
CA GLY A 580 27.20 -33.66 -5.91
C GLY A 580 27.00 -32.92 -4.59
N THR A 581 28.10 -32.55 -3.94
CA THR A 581 28.11 -31.67 -2.76
C THR A 581 28.97 -30.45 -3.03
N ALA A 582 28.47 -29.27 -2.64
CA ALA A 582 29.24 -28.03 -2.65
C ALA A 582 29.49 -27.60 -1.20
N VAL A 583 30.76 -27.40 -0.83
CA VAL A 583 31.17 -27.06 0.53
C VAL A 583 32.02 -25.79 0.50
N ILE A 584 31.70 -24.86 1.39
CA ILE A 584 32.45 -23.61 1.56
C ILE A 584 33.55 -23.82 2.59
N ASN A 585 34.79 -23.46 2.25
CA ASN A 585 35.85 -23.30 3.23
C ASN A 585 35.69 -21.95 3.92
N THR A 586 35.28 -21.96 5.18
CA THR A 586 34.93 -20.76 5.96
C THR A 586 36.11 -19.81 6.21
N THR A 587 37.35 -20.27 6.01
CA THR A 587 38.56 -19.46 6.24
C THR A 587 38.92 -18.61 5.02
N ASN A 588 38.65 -19.10 3.80
CA ASN A 588 39.06 -18.43 2.56
C ASN A 588 37.93 -18.22 1.54
N GLY A 589 36.69 -18.66 1.83
CA GLY A 589 35.52 -18.48 0.99
C GLY A 589 35.49 -19.36 -0.26
N VAL A 590 36.47 -20.25 -0.41
CA VAL A 590 36.58 -21.13 -1.59
C VAL A 590 35.52 -22.22 -1.52
N ILE A 591 34.82 -22.43 -2.63
CA ILE A 591 33.79 -23.45 -2.78
C ILE A 591 34.40 -24.67 -3.46
N THR A 592 34.29 -25.83 -2.83
CA THR A 592 34.67 -27.12 -3.45
C THR A 592 33.42 -27.89 -3.80
N TYR A 593 33.24 -28.16 -5.08
CA TYR A 593 32.25 -29.09 -5.59
C TYR A 593 32.87 -30.48 -5.75
N THR A 594 32.17 -31.51 -5.29
CA THR A 594 32.54 -32.94 -5.45
C THR A 594 31.36 -33.72 -6.02
N ALA A 595 31.54 -34.40 -7.16
CA ALA A 595 30.52 -35.26 -7.74
C ALA A 595 30.27 -36.49 -6.85
N THR A 596 29.01 -36.86 -6.63
CA THR A 596 28.68 -38.07 -5.84
C THR A 596 28.96 -39.35 -6.63
N ASN A 597 28.82 -39.31 -7.97
CA ASN A 597 29.19 -40.41 -8.86
C ASN A 597 30.01 -39.89 -10.08
N PRO A 598 31.35 -39.84 -9.98
CA PRO A 598 32.24 -39.33 -11.03
C PRO A 598 32.21 -40.14 -12.35
N SER A 599 31.63 -41.34 -12.33
CA SER A 599 31.57 -42.24 -13.49
C SER A 599 30.30 -42.07 -14.34
N ALA A 600 29.30 -41.33 -13.85
CA ALA A 600 28.06 -41.05 -14.56
C ALA A 600 28.14 -39.68 -15.25
N SER A 601 27.80 -39.62 -16.54
CA SER A 601 27.63 -38.33 -17.21
C SER A 601 26.37 -37.64 -16.68
N GLY A 602 26.45 -36.33 -16.50
CA GLY A 602 25.33 -35.55 -15.98
C GLY A 602 25.64 -34.07 -15.90
N THR A 603 24.58 -33.28 -15.85
CA THR A 603 24.66 -31.84 -15.60
C THR A 603 24.04 -31.57 -14.24
N ASP A 604 24.79 -30.89 -13.38
CA ASP A 604 24.35 -30.46 -12.05
C ASP A 604 24.38 -28.94 -11.95
N THR A 605 23.53 -28.38 -11.09
CA THR A 605 23.41 -26.92 -10.92
C THR A 605 23.31 -26.55 -9.46
N PHE A 606 24.05 -25.53 -9.03
CA PHE A 606 23.91 -24.95 -7.70
C PHE A 606 24.10 -23.44 -7.76
N THR A 607 23.63 -22.71 -6.74
CA THR A 607 23.75 -21.25 -6.70
C THR A 607 24.44 -20.82 -5.41
N TYR A 608 25.36 -19.86 -5.53
CA TYR A 608 25.98 -19.22 -4.37
C TYR A 608 25.94 -17.69 -4.49
N THR A 609 25.99 -17.02 -3.35
CA THR A 609 26.00 -15.55 -3.23
C THR A 609 27.21 -15.08 -2.45
N PHE A 610 27.70 -13.88 -2.75
CA PHE A 610 28.74 -13.19 -1.98
C PHE A 610 28.62 -11.67 -2.17
N CYS A 611 29.18 -10.91 -1.22
CA CYS A 611 29.20 -9.44 -1.24
C CYS A 611 30.62 -8.90 -1.09
N GLY A 612 30.81 -7.67 -1.55
CA GLY A 612 32.10 -6.98 -1.57
C GLY A 612 32.46 -6.34 -0.23
N ASN A 613 33.67 -5.80 -0.17
CA ASN A 613 34.28 -5.27 1.04
C ASN A 613 34.02 -3.78 1.30
N ASP A 614 33.21 -3.12 0.47
CA ASP A 614 32.79 -1.75 0.75
C ASP A 614 31.81 -1.73 1.94
N PRO A 615 32.14 -1.04 3.05
CA PRO A 615 31.31 -1.03 4.24
C PRO A 615 30.00 -0.25 4.02
N ASP A 616 29.97 0.66 3.06
CA ASP A 616 28.82 1.51 2.79
C ASP A 616 28.00 1.00 1.61
N PHE A 617 28.64 0.58 0.52
CA PHE A 617 28.00 0.19 -0.73
C PHE A 617 28.48 -1.19 -1.20
N PRO A 618 28.21 -2.27 -0.44
CA PRO A 618 28.63 -3.60 -0.85
C PRO A 618 27.91 -4.00 -2.15
N ASP A 619 28.68 -4.30 -3.18
CA ASP A 619 28.15 -4.97 -4.37
C ASP A 619 27.94 -6.44 -4.02
N CYS A 620 26.79 -7.01 -4.38
CA CYS A 620 26.51 -8.42 -4.17
C CYS A 620 26.24 -9.11 -5.50
N GLU A 621 26.72 -10.34 -5.63
CA GLU A 621 26.55 -11.17 -6.82
C GLU A 621 26.04 -12.56 -6.43
N SER A 622 25.12 -13.07 -7.24
CA SER A 622 24.58 -14.43 -7.18
C SER A 622 24.97 -15.16 -8.45
N VAL A 623 25.72 -16.25 -8.30
CA VAL A 623 26.26 -17.02 -9.42
C VAL A 623 25.55 -18.36 -9.45
N THR A 624 24.85 -18.63 -10.56
CA THR A 624 24.36 -19.97 -10.89
C THR A 624 25.49 -20.75 -11.56
N VAL A 625 25.95 -21.81 -10.91
CA VAL A 625 27.02 -22.67 -11.43
C VAL A 625 26.40 -23.89 -12.08
N THR A 626 26.77 -24.16 -13.33
CA THR A 626 26.49 -25.40 -14.03
C THR A 626 27.76 -26.26 -14.07
N ILE A 627 27.68 -27.48 -13.53
CA ILE A 627 28.74 -28.47 -13.57
C ILE A 627 28.36 -29.55 -14.59
N ASN A 628 29.21 -29.77 -15.58
CA ASN A 628 29.09 -30.88 -16.52
C ASN A 628 30.10 -31.96 -16.15
N ILE A 629 29.62 -33.09 -15.65
CA ILE A 629 30.42 -34.26 -15.31
C ILE A 629 30.66 -35.04 -16.62
N GLN A 630 31.91 -35.07 -17.08
CA GLN A 630 32.31 -35.66 -18.37
C GLN A 630 33.24 -36.86 -18.18
N PRO A 631 32.72 -38.04 -17.79
CA PRO A 631 33.53 -39.24 -17.69
C PRO A 631 34.02 -39.71 -19.07
N VAL A 632 35.17 -40.38 -19.11
CA VAL A 632 35.60 -41.13 -20.31
C VAL A 632 34.94 -42.50 -20.24
N THR A 633 34.02 -42.72 -21.16
CA THR A 633 33.32 -43.99 -21.32
C THR A 633 34.21 -44.92 -22.13
N ILE A 634 34.52 -46.06 -21.54
CA ILE A 634 35.30 -47.12 -22.17
C ILE A 634 34.38 -48.30 -22.44
N THR A 635 34.70 -49.04 -23.49
CA THR A 635 34.05 -50.29 -23.80
C THR A 635 35.13 -51.33 -24.01
N ASN A 636 35.10 -52.37 -23.18
CA ASN A 636 35.94 -53.53 -23.42
C ASN A 636 35.53 -54.14 -24.76
N THR A 637 36.49 -54.39 -25.64
CA THR A 637 36.24 -54.81 -27.02
C THR A 637 36.81 -56.19 -27.27
N ILE A 638 36.22 -56.89 -28.22
CA ILE A 638 36.75 -58.14 -28.76
C ILE A 638 37.18 -57.92 -30.21
N LEU A 639 38.36 -58.41 -30.59
CA LEU A 639 38.75 -58.53 -32.01
C LEU A 639 38.78 -60.01 -32.40
N ASN A 640 38.34 -60.32 -33.62
CA ASN A 640 38.21 -61.69 -34.11
C ASN A 640 39.05 -61.92 -35.38
N ALA A 641 39.50 -63.16 -35.60
CA ALA A 641 40.23 -63.58 -36.81
C ALA A 641 39.84 -65.01 -37.24
N CYS A 642 40.04 -65.33 -38.53
CA CYS A 642 39.78 -66.69 -39.05
C CYS A 642 40.64 -67.72 -38.33
N ASN A 643 40.01 -68.81 -37.89
CA ASN A 643 40.72 -69.92 -37.28
C ASN A 643 41.52 -70.67 -38.36
N VAL A 644 42.81 -70.36 -38.46
CA VAL A 644 43.77 -71.09 -39.28
C VAL A 644 44.72 -71.83 -38.33
N ASN A 645 44.43 -73.11 -38.06
CA ASN A 645 45.23 -73.97 -37.18
C ASN A 645 45.39 -73.45 -35.73
N GLY A 646 44.40 -72.75 -35.17
CA GLY A 646 44.36 -72.40 -33.74
C GLY A 646 44.96 -71.04 -33.35
N VAL A 647 45.38 -70.19 -34.29
CA VAL A 647 45.88 -68.82 -34.03
C VAL A 647 45.32 -67.80 -35.03
N GLY A 648 45.33 -66.52 -34.66
CA GLY A 648 44.83 -65.40 -35.49
C GLY A 648 45.74 -64.16 -35.44
N ILE A 649 45.63 -63.28 -36.44
CA ILE A 649 46.37 -62.01 -36.57
C ILE A 649 45.38 -60.85 -36.38
N PHE A 650 45.69 -59.89 -35.49
CA PHE A 650 44.77 -58.83 -35.04
C PHE A 650 45.36 -57.42 -35.20
N ASP A 651 44.55 -56.46 -35.64
CA ASP A 651 44.88 -55.02 -35.61
C ASP A 651 44.19 -54.35 -34.41
N LEU A 652 44.93 -54.12 -33.32
CA LEU A 652 44.44 -53.53 -32.08
C LEU A 652 43.93 -52.08 -32.25
N THR A 653 44.37 -51.36 -33.29
CA THR A 653 43.95 -49.97 -33.53
C THR A 653 42.52 -49.87 -34.04
N THR A 654 41.99 -50.96 -34.58
CA THR A 654 40.60 -51.08 -35.05
C THR A 654 39.59 -51.32 -33.92
N ALA A 655 40.06 -51.57 -32.69
CA ALA A 655 39.19 -51.82 -31.55
C ALA A 655 38.36 -50.57 -31.19
N ASN A 656 37.03 -50.69 -31.22
CA ASN A 656 36.11 -49.62 -30.87
C ASN A 656 35.93 -49.48 -29.35
N ILE A 657 36.98 -48.99 -28.70
CA ILE A 657 37.12 -48.96 -27.23
C ILE A 657 36.48 -47.75 -26.54
N THR A 658 36.07 -46.75 -27.30
CA THR A 658 35.42 -45.54 -26.79
C THR A 658 34.77 -44.79 -27.95
N THR A 659 33.62 -44.15 -27.68
CA THR A 659 32.96 -43.20 -28.57
C THR A 659 33.34 -41.75 -28.26
N ASN A 660 34.06 -41.51 -27.15
CA ASN A 660 34.57 -40.17 -26.82
C ASN A 660 35.62 -39.74 -27.86
N ASN A 661 35.46 -38.55 -28.43
CA ASN A 661 36.37 -37.97 -29.42
C ASN A 661 36.45 -36.44 -29.20
N PRO A 662 37.64 -35.80 -29.23
CA PRO A 662 38.97 -36.39 -29.39
C PRO A 662 39.47 -37.12 -28.14
N VAL A 663 40.24 -38.19 -28.35
CA VAL A 663 40.92 -38.94 -27.27
C VAL A 663 42.30 -39.40 -27.73
N THR A 664 43.23 -39.59 -26.79
CA THR A 664 44.51 -40.28 -27.04
C THR A 664 44.44 -41.72 -26.53
N LYS A 665 45.03 -42.67 -27.29
CA LYS A 665 45.01 -44.11 -27.01
C LYS A 665 46.44 -44.68 -26.93
N THR A 666 46.78 -45.40 -25.86
CA THR A 666 48.06 -46.12 -25.71
C THR A 666 47.83 -47.56 -25.21
N TYR A 667 48.51 -48.54 -25.81
CA TYR A 667 48.23 -49.99 -25.61
C TYR A 667 49.31 -50.68 -24.77
N TYR A 668 48.91 -51.63 -23.92
CA TYR A 668 49.76 -52.31 -22.96
C TYR A 668 49.44 -53.80 -22.85
N THR A 669 50.45 -54.62 -22.53
CA THR A 669 50.30 -56.08 -22.35
C THR A 669 49.72 -56.48 -20.99
N SER A 670 49.64 -55.56 -20.01
CA SER A 670 49.06 -55.82 -18.68
C SER A 670 48.36 -54.60 -18.08
N LEU A 671 47.41 -54.85 -17.16
CA LEU A 671 46.64 -53.80 -16.47
C LEU A 671 47.53 -52.88 -15.63
N LEU A 672 48.52 -53.44 -14.92
CA LEU A 672 49.42 -52.66 -14.07
C LEU A 672 50.27 -51.67 -14.89
N ALA A 673 50.73 -52.09 -16.06
CA ALA A 673 51.47 -51.21 -16.98
C ALA A 673 50.57 -50.09 -17.54
N ALA A 674 49.29 -50.36 -17.81
CA ALA A 674 48.32 -49.35 -18.23
C ALA A 674 47.98 -48.34 -17.11
N GLN A 675 47.83 -48.80 -15.85
CA GLN A 675 47.53 -47.93 -14.71
C GLN A 675 48.66 -46.95 -14.38
N THR A 676 49.90 -47.42 -14.51
CA THR A 676 51.14 -46.65 -14.26
C THR A 676 51.72 -45.98 -15.51
N GLU A 677 51.13 -46.23 -16.68
CA GLU A 677 51.61 -45.79 -18.00
C GLU A 677 53.09 -46.14 -18.24
N ASN A 678 53.52 -47.32 -17.80
CA ASN A 678 54.91 -47.77 -17.83
C ASN A 678 55.36 -48.18 -19.25
N ALA A 679 56.44 -47.55 -19.74
CA ALA A 679 56.96 -47.72 -21.09
C ALA A 679 57.43 -49.16 -21.43
N THR A 680 57.88 -49.97 -20.47
CA THR A 680 58.35 -51.35 -20.76
C THR A 680 57.22 -52.34 -21.06
N GLY A 681 55.98 -52.03 -20.67
CA GLY A 681 54.80 -52.86 -20.96
C GLY A 681 54.00 -52.40 -22.19
N GLN A 682 54.49 -51.40 -22.92
CA GLN A 682 53.77 -50.78 -24.02
C GLN A 682 53.86 -51.60 -25.31
N ILE A 683 52.74 -51.78 -25.99
CA ILE A 683 52.66 -52.44 -27.31
C ILE A 683 52.98 -51.39 -28.39
N LEU A 684 54.14 -51.54 -29.03
CA LEU A 684 54.65 -50.58 -30.01
C LEU A 684 54.12 -50.80 -31.44
N VAL A 685 53.71 -52.03 -31.76
CA VAL A 685 53.18 -52.40 -33.09
C VAL A 685 51.77 -52.98 -32.96
N PRO A 686 50.76 -52.13 -32.74
CA PRO A 686 49.40 -52.59 -32.47
C PRO A 686 48.66 -53.14 -33.71
N ASN A 687 49.11 -52.86 -34.93
CA ASN A 687 48.35 -53.14 -36.15
C ASN A 687 48.47 -54.58 -36.71
N THR A 688 49.42 -55.39 -36.23
CA THR A 688 49.62 -56.77 -36.71
C THR A 688 49.94 -57.73 -35.55
N TYR A 689 49.21 -57.61 -34.45
CA TYR A 689 49.44 -58.36 -33.22
C TYR A 689 48.95 -59.82 -33.36
N SER A 690 49.84 -60.79 -33.22
CA SER A 690 49.52 -62.23 -33.35
C SER A 690 49.19 -62.85 -31.99
N ALA A 691 48.07 -63.58 -31.90
CA ALA A 691 47.64 -64.18 -30.64
C ALA A 691 46.79 -65.45 -30.81
N PRO A 692 46.85 -66.39 -29.83
CA PRO A 692 45.88 -67.48 -29.72
C PRO A 692 44.51 -66.98 -29.23
N ASN A 693 43.48 -67.81 -29.38
CA ASN A 693 42.14 -67.53 -28.88
C ASN A 693 42.15 -67.26 -27.36
N GLY A 694 41.63 -66.11 -26.94
CA GLY A 694 41.48 -65.71 -25.54
C GLY A 694 42.54 -64.77 -24.98
N THR A 695 43.51 -64.28 -25.77
CA THR A 695 44.52 -63.31 -25.30
C THR A 695 43.90 -61.95 -24.93
N ILE A 696 44.43 -61.29 -23.89
CA ILE A 696 43.93 -59.99 -23.38
C ILE A 696 45.05 -58.93 -23.42
N VAL A 697 44.73 -57.72 -23.91
CA VAL A 697 45.57 -56.52 -23.87
C VAL A 697 44.78 -55.31 -23.34
N TYR A 698 45.44 -54.23 -22.91
CA TYR A 698 44.82 -53.07 -22.26
C TYR A 698 45.11 -51.78 -23.00
N VAL A 699 44.21 -50.80 -22.92
CA VAL A 699 44.38 -49.50 -23.58
C VAL A 699 43.95 -48.34 -22.67
N VAL A 700 44.83 -47.36 -22.51
CA VAL A 700 44.56 -46.13 -21.75
C VAL A 700 43.97 -45.10 -22.71
N VAL A 701 42.82 -44.53 -22.34
CA VAL A 701 42.11 -43.50 -23.10
C VAL A 701 42.07 -42.22 -22.29
N LYS A 702 42.48 -41.09 -22.88
CA LYS A 702 42.41 -39.76 -22.26
C LYS A 702 41.64 -38.77 -23.12
N ASN A 703 40.73 -37.99 -22.52
CA ASN A 703 40.05 -36.87 -23.19
C ASN A 703 40.85 -35.54 -23.02
N PRO A 704 40.46 -34.44 -23.70
CA PRO A 704 41.16 -33.16 -23.61
C PRO A 704 41.08 -32.51 -22.22
N THR A 705 40.05 -32.86 -21.43
CA THR A 705 39.86 -32.42 -20.04
C THR A 705 40.80 -33.15 -19.07
N GLY A 706 41.55 -34.15 -19.53
CA GLY A 706 42.50 -34.94 -18.74
C GLY A 706 41.90 -36.12 -17.99
N CYS A 707 40.59 -36.38 -18.14
CA CYS A 707 39.96 -37.57 -17.57
C CYS A 707 40.53 -38.82 -18.26
N LYS A 708 40.96 -39.82 -17.49
CA LYS A 708 41.53 -41.08 -18.00
C LYS A 708 40.72 -42.30 -17.59
N ASN A 709 40.63 -43.28 -18.47
CA ASN A 709 40.03 -44.58 -18.17
C ASN A 709 40.71 -45.69 -19.00
N ILE A 710 40.59 -46.96 -18.60
CA ILE A 710 41.35 -48.09 -19.17
C ILE A 710 40.42 -49.17 -19.70
N ALA A 711 40.41 -49.39 -21.02
CA ALA A 711 39.64 -50.48 -21.64
C ALA A 711 40.48 -51.75 -21.81
N GLN A 712 39.81 -52.89 -21.86
CA GLN A 712 40.36 -54.21 -22.16
C GLN A 712 40.03 -54.61 -23.60
N ILE A 713 40.96 -55.21 -24.33
CA ILE A 713 40.74 -55.83 -25.65
C ILE A 713 41.03 -57.34 -25.53
N THR A 714 40.03 -58.17 -25.84
CA THR A 714 40.15 -59.63 -25.89
C THR A 714 40.23 -60.10 -27.35
N LEU A 715 41.08 -61.09 -27.64
CA LEU A 715 41.38 -61.54 -29.02
C LEU A 715 40.88 -62.97 -29.24
N ASN A 716 39.96 -63.19 -30.18
CA ASN A 716 39.20 -64.43 -30.38
C ASN A 716 39.28 -64.97 -31.83
N LEU A 717 38.88 -66.22 -32.04
CA LEU A 717 38.80 -66.88 -33.36
C LEU A 717 37.35 -67.17 -33.80
N PHE A 718 37.12 -67.24 -35.12
CA PHE A 718 35.81 -67.38 -35.78
C PHE A 718 35.17 -68.82 -35.75
N PRO A 719 33.83 -68.97 -35.51
CA PRO A 719 33.04 -70.25 -35.48
C PRO A 719 32.71 -71.00 -36.82
N LEU A 720 32.07 -72.20 -36.76
CA LEU A 720 31.60 -73.08 -37.89
C LEU A 720 30.05 -73.30 -37.94
N ALA A 721 29.42 -73.52 -39.11
CA ALA A 721 27.93 -73.48 -39.35
C ALA A 721 27.18 -74.84 -39.26
N VAL A 722 25.95 -74.86 -38.67
CA VAL A 722 25.09 -76.06 -38.50
C VAL A 722 23.58 -75.75 -38.65
N VAL A 723 22.83 -76.42 -39.55
CA VAL A 723 21.37 -76.15 -39.82
C VAL A 723 20.47 -77.39 -39.54
N THR A 724 19.32 -77.18 -38.90
CA THR A 724 18.25 -78.14 -38.50
C THR A 724 16.94 -77.91 -39.28
N PRO A 725 16.24 -78.95 -39.82
CA PRO A 725 14.95 -78.78 -40.53
C PRO A 725 13.78 -78.26 -39.65
N GLY A 726 12.86 -77.45 -40.18
CA GLY A 726 11.77 -76.79 -39.41
C GLY A 726 10.34 -76.83 -40.01
N ASN A 727 9.30 -76.80 -39.17
CA ASN A 727 7.87 -76.77 -39.54
C ASN A 727 7.12 -75.69 -38.73
N PHE A 728 6.54 -74.69 -39.39
CA PHE A 728 5.98 -73.47 -38.77
C PHE A 728 4.47 -73.33 -39.01
N GLY A 729 3.65 -73.74 -38.04
CA GLY A 729 2.17 -73.66 -38.14
C GLY A 729 1.55 -72.40 -37.50
N ASN A 730 0.26 -72.14 -37.79
CA ASN A 730 -0.61 -71.14 -37.15
C ASN A 730 -0.15 -69.67 -37.25
N GLN A 731 0.44 -69.27 -38.37
CA GLN A 731 0.85 -67.87 -38.56
C GLN A 731 -0.38 -66.99 -38.86
N CYS A 732 -0.43 -65.82 -38.21
CA CYS A 732 -1.55 -64.89 -38.33
C CYS A 732 -1.27 -63.80 -39.37
N ASP A 733 -2.31 -63.41 -40.10
CA ASP A 733 -2.35 -62.18 -40.90
C ASP A 733 -2.51 -60.99 -39.94
N GLU A 734 -1.39 -60.58 -39.33
CA GLU A 734 -1.35 -59.56 -38.27
C GLU A 734 -1.78 -58.17 -38.75
N ASN A 735 -1.58 -57.86 -40.04
CA ASN A 735 -1.93 -56.59 -40.66
C ASN A 735 -3.30 -56.59 -41.37
N LEU A 736 -4.01 -57.72 -41.31
CA LEU A 736 -5.36 -57.89 -41.82
C LEU A 736 -5.50 -57.63 -43.34
N ASP A 737 -4.42 -57.86 -44.10
CA ASP A 737 -4.33 -57.57 -45.54
C ASP A 737 -4.75 -58.76 -46.44
N GLY A 738 -5.00 -59.93 -45.85
CA GLY A 738 -5.40 -61.15 -46.54
C GLY A 738 -4.24 -62.08 -46.92
N SER A 739 -3.00 -61.77 -46.50
CA SER A 739 -1.81 -62.59 -46.71
C SER A 739 -0.99 -62.73 -45.43
N VAL A 740 -0.33 -63.87 -45.25
CA VAL A 740 0.62 -64.03 -44.13
C VAL A 740 2.00 -63.70 -44.64
N ASN A 741 2.54 -62.57 -44.18
CA ASN A 741 3.92 -62.17 -44.45
C ASN A 741 4.86 -62.88 -43.46
N VAL A 742 5.87 -63.56 -43.97
CA VAL A 742 6.95 -64.15 -43.19
C VAL A 742 8.26 -63.49 -43.60
N ILE A 743 8.95 -63.00 -42.59
CA ILE A 743 10.31 -62.52 -42.73
C ILE A 743 11.24 -63.72 -42.57
N LEU A 744 11.80 -64.20 -43.68
CA LEU A 744 12.63 -65.41 -43.69
C LEU A 744 13.90 -65.27 -42.84
N SER A 745 14.42 -64.05 -42.65
CA SER A 745 15.52 -63.78 -41.73
C SER A 745 15.19 -64.09 -40.27
N ASP A 746 13.91 -64.08 -39.87
CA ASP A 746 13.46 -64.43 -38.50
C ASP A 746 13.33 -65.94 -38.32
N ILE A 747 13.25 -66.67 -39.43
CA ILE A 747 13.26 -68.13 -39.46
C ILE A 747 14.69 -68.65 -39.30
N THR A 748 15.68 -67.96 -39.90
CA THR A 748 17.10 -68.34 -39.85
C THR A 748 17.55 -68.75 -38.45
N PRO A 749 17.28 -67.99 -37.37
CA PRO A 749 17.79 -68.31 -36.04
C PRO A 749 17.17 -69.53 -35.39
N LEU A 750 15.98 -69.92 -35.84
CA LEU A 750 15.24 -71.05 -35.31
C LEU A 750 15.73 -72.36 -35.92
N VAL A 751 16.36 -72.29 -37.10
CA VAL A 751 16.83 -73.44 -37.86
C VAL A 751 18.35 -73.52 -37.99
N LEU A 752 19.10 -72.41 -37.86
CA LEU A 752 20.57 -72.36 -37.96
C LEU A 752 21.18 -72.09 -36.59
N ASN A 753 22.12 -72.93 -36.17
CA ASN A 753 22.89 -72.74 -34.95
C ASN A 753 23.96 -71.65 -35.17
N ASN A 754 24.14 -70.76 -34.20
CA ASN A 754 24.89 -69.50 -34.35
C ASN A 754 24.49 -68.66 -35.59
N PRO A 755 23.20 -68.37 -35.76
CA PRO A 755 22.65 -67.67 -36.94
C PRO A 755 23.12 -66.22 -37.03
N ALA A 756 23.40 -65.59 -35.88
CA ALA A 756 23.96 -64.25 -35.81
C ALA A 756 25.38 -64.18 -36.40
N TYR A 757 26.12 -65.30 -36.36
CA TYR A 757 27.46 -65.38 -36.90
C TYR A 757 27.48 -65.79 -38.38
N PHE A 758 26.45 -66.45 -38.90
CA PHE A 758 26.33 -66.85 -40.30
C PHE A 758 25.31 -66.00 -41.05
N THR A 759 25.74 -64.85 -41.55
CA THR A 759 24.83 -63.82 -42.08
C THR A 759 24.48 -63.97 -43.56
N ASN A 760 25.28 -64.70 -44.36
CA ASN A 760 24.98 -64.93 -45.77
C ASN A 760 24.06 -66.14 -45.93
N VAL A 761 22.82 -65.95 -45.52
CA VAL A 761 21.75 -66.95 -45.57
C VAL A 761 20.79 -66.60 -46.70
N ARG A 762 20.47 -67.57 -47.56
CA ARG A 762 19.56 -67.40 -48.69
C ARG A 762 18.48 -68.47 -48.70
N TYR A 763 17.28 -68.09 -49.12
CA TYR A 763 16.13 -68.96 -49.19
C TYR A 763 15.69 -69.19 -50.64
N TYR A 764 15.14 -70.35 -50.94
CA TYR A 764 14.76 -70.76 -52.29
C TYR A 764 13.42 -71.49 -52.28
N ALA A 765 12.60 -71.27 -53.30
CA ALA A 765 11.38 -72.04 -53.51
C ALA A 765 11.69 -73.47 -53.97
N LEU A 766 12.80 -73.66 -54.69
CA LEU A 766 13.22 -74.94 -55.29
C LEU A 766 14.59 -75.36 -54.76
N LEU A 767 14.75 -76.66 -54.48
CA LEU A 767 16.01 -77.25 -54.00
C LEU A 767 17.17 -77.13 -55.01
N SER A 768 16.86 -77.16 -56.31
CA SER A 768 17.85 -77.08 -57.39
C SER A 768 18.61 -75.74 -57.38
N ASP A 769 17.93 -74.65 -57.08
CA ASP A 769 18.54 -73.31 -57.04
C ASP A 769 19.39 -73.11 -55.78
N ALA A 770 18.95 -73.68 -54.65
CA ALA A 770 19.71 -73.64 -53.40
C ALA A 770 21.09 -74.30 -53.51
N ASN A 771 21.21 -75.40 -54.27
CA ASN A 771 22.49 -76.07 -54.50
C ASN A 771 23.47 -75.25 -55.34
N LEU A 772 22.98 -74.55 -56.36
CA LEU A 772 23.80 -73.72 -57.24
C LEU A 772 24.22 -72.40 -56.58
N GLY A 773 23.52 -71.95 -55.53
CA GLY A 773 23.77 -70.65 -54.90
C GLY A 773 23.49 -69.48 -55.84
N ASN A 774 22.61 -69.70 -56.82
CA ASN A 774 22.25 -68.71 -57.84
C ASN A 774 21.33 -67.62 -57.26
N ASN A 775 20.93 -66.67 -58.10
CA ASN A 775 20.14 -65.52 -57.65
C ASN A 775 18.61 -65.75 -57.69
N ASN A 776 18.12 -66.97 -57.95
CA ASN A 776 16.68 -67.30 -57.93
C ASN A 776 16.16 -67.50 -56.50
N THR A 777 16.51 -66.58 -55.61
CA THR A 777 16.17 -66.64 -54.18
C THR A 777 14.77 -66.10 -53.91
N LEU A 778 14.12 -66.65 -52.89
CA LEU A 778 12.93 -66.03 -52.30
C LEU A 778 13.32 -64.70 -51.65
N PRO A 779 12.49 -63.65 -51.79
CA PRO A 779 12.72 -62.39 -51.10
C PRO A 779 12.60 -62.60 -49.58
N ASN A 780 13.32 -61.80 -48.80
CA ASN A 780 13.28 -61.91 -47.34
C ASN A 780 11.86 -61.70 -46.77
N ASN A 781 11.11 -60.76 -47.35
CA ASN A 781 9.68 -60.61 -47.07
C ASN A 781 8.90 -61.47 -48.07
N TRP A 782 8.56 -62.68 -47.64
CA TRP A 782 7.85 -63.64 -48.47
C TRP A 782 6.46 -63.87 -47.89
N SER A 783 5.45 -63.86 -48.74
CA SER A 783 4.07 -64.06 -48.32
C SER A 783 3.46 -65.32 -48.91
N TYR A 784 2.50 -65.88 -48.19
CA TYR A 784 1.71 -67.00 -48.65
C TYR A 784 0.25 -66.87 -48.21
N THR A 785 -0.63 -67.44 -49.02
CA THR A 785 -2.09 -67.42 -48.83
C THR A 785 -2.68 -68.81 -48.54
N VAL A 786 -1.87 -69.87 -48.73
CA VAL A 786 -2.16 -71.27 -48.42
C VAL A 786 -0.88 -71.98 -47.94
N ASN A 787 -1.02 -73.12 -47.24
CA ASN A 787 0.12 -73.85 -46.66
C ASN A 787 1.22 -74.20 -47.71
N THR A 788 2.50 -73.93 -47.43
CA THR A 788 3.62 -73.96 -48.43
C THR A 788 4.99 -74.40 -47.84
N THR A 789 5.94 -74.90 -48.66
CA THR A 789 7.31 -75.40 -48.30
C THR A 789 8.44 -74.70 -49.10
N ILE A 790 9.62 -74.43 -48.48
CA ILE A 790 10.80 -73.73 -49.05
C ILE A 790 12.16 -74.34 -48.57
N TYR A 791 13.33 -73.84 -49.02
CA TYR A 791 14.69 -74.33 -48.70
C TYR A 791 15.68 -73.21 -48.27
N ILE A 792 16.61 -73.47 -47.34
CA ILE A 792 17.65 -72.55 -46.79
C ILE A 792 19.08 -72.95 -47.21
N ARG A 793 19.94 -71.98 -47.55
CA ARG A 793 21.40 -72.10 -47.80
C ARG A 793 22.16 -71.10 -46.92
N VAL A 794 23.30 -71.49 -46.34
CA VAL A 794 24.09 -70.69 -45.37
C VAL A 794 25.56 -70.66 -45.78
N GLU A 795 26.14 -69.48 -45.96
CA GLU A 795 27.55 -69.26 -46.29
C GLU A 795 28.25 -68.50 -45.15
N SER A 796 29.53 -68.78 -44.88
CA SER A 796 30.26 -68.10 -43.80
C SER A 796 30.64 -66.66 -44.17
N PRO A 797 30.28 -65.65 -43.35
CA PRO A 797 30.60 -64.26 -43.64
C PRO A 797 32.09 -63.94 -43.55
N ASP A 798 32.86 -64.75 -42.84
CA ASP A 798 34.32 -64.59 -42.75
C ASP A 798 35.07 -65.34 -43.88
N GLY A 799 34.34 -65.78 -44.92
CA GLY A 799 34.90 -66.36 -46.14
C GLY A 799 35.10 -67.88 -46.13
N CYS A 800 34.47 -68.61 -45.20
CA CYS A 800 34.50 -70.08 -45.10
C CYS A 800 33.35 -70.78 -45.91
N ALA A 801 33.39 -72.11 -46.11
CA ALA A 801 32.46 -72.89 -46.97
C ALA A 801 30.97 -72.97 -46.51
N ALA A 802 30.02 -73.35 -47.40
CA ALA A 802 28.53 -73.23 -47.24
C ALA A 802 27.70 -74.53 -47.00
N VAL A 803 26.45 -74.43 -46.48
CA VAL A 803 25.52 -75.52 -45.98
C VAL A 803 24.03 -75.34 -46.45
N ILE A 804 23.19 -76.39 -46.72
CA ILE A 804 21.78 -76.30 -47.29
C ILE A 804 20.72 -77.28 -46.64
N GLN A 805 19.43 -76.89 -46.39
CA GLN A 805 18.29 -77.68 -45.77
C GLN A 805 16.82 -77.23 -46.13
N PRO A 806 15.69 -77.98 -45.85
CA PRO A 806 14.26 -77.61 -46.12
C PRO A 806 13.36 -77.08 -44.93
N ILE A 807 12.23 -76.36 -45.19
CA ILE A 807 11.30 -75.68 -44.22
C ILE A 807 9.79 -75.58 -44.66
N ASN A 808 8.78 -75.73 -43.75
CA ASN A 808 7.29 -75.71 -44.05
C ASN A 808 6.43 -74.62 -43.29
N PHE A 809 5.26 -74.15 -43.82
CA PHE A 809 4.37 -73.06 -43.26
C PHE A 809 2.80 -73.24 -43.33
N THR A 810 1.98 -72.75 -42.36
CA THR A 810 0.46 -72.75 -42.34
C THR A 810 -0.25 -71.49 -41.71
N VAL A 811 -1.52 -71.16 -42.09
CA VAL A 811 -2.31 -69.92 -41.69
C VAL A 811 -3.32 -70.13 -40.52
N GLY A 812 -3.49 -69.15 -39.59
CA GLY A 812 -4.35 -69.19 -38.37
C GLY A 812 -5.74 -68.47 -38.41
N THR A 813 -6.55 -68.59 -37.33
CA THR A 813 -7.95 -68.09 -37.22
C THR A 813 -8.11 -66.80 -36.38
N ARG A 814 -8.99 -65.84 -36.78
CA ARG A 814 -9.19 -64.51 -36.14
C ARG A 814 -10.09 -64.49 -34.88
N LEU A 815 -9.87 -63.50 -34.00
CA LEU A 815 -10.61 -63.21 -32.77
C LEU A 815 -12.01 -62.62 -33.05
N PRO A 816 -13.11 -63.16 -32.48
CA PRO A 816 -14.45 -62.59 -32.64
C PRO A 816 -14.70 -61.37 -31.73
N LEU A 817 -15.34 -60.32 -32.25
CA LEU A 817 -15.78 -59.12 -31.50
C LEU A 817 -17.31 -59.04 -31.43
N LEU A 818 -17.85 -58.43 -30.36
CA LEU A 818 -19.29 -58.23 -30.16
C LEU A 818 -19.89 -57.22 -31.14
N THR A 819 -19.13 -56.17 -31.46
CA THR A 819 -19.41 -55.18 -32.51
C THR A 819 -18.09 -54.71 -33.10
N THR A 820 -18.12 -54.13 -34.30
CA THR A 820 -16.95 -53.57 -34.97
C THR A 820 -16.99 -52.04 -35.07
N SER A 821 -18.06 -51.40 -34.59
CA SER A 821 -18.18 -49.92 -34.58
C SER A 821 -19.02 -49.39 -33.42
N VAL A 822 -18.56 -48.30 -32.80
CA VAL A 822 -19.28 -47.52 -31.76
C VAL A 822 -19.20 -46.03 -32.09
N ILE A 823 -20.33 -45.32 -31.97
CA ILE A 823 -20.42 -43.86 -32.15
C ILE A 823 -21.02 -43.25 -30.88
N THR A 824 -20.39 -42.22 -30.32
CA THR A 824 -20.86 -41.53 -29.11
C THR A 824 -20.56 -40.03 -29.13
N ASN A 825 -21.26 -39.25 -28.31
CA ASN A 825 -21.12 -37.79 -28.23
C ASN A 825 -20.88 -37.34 -26.78
N PHE A 826 -20.07 -36.30 -26.59
CA PHE A 826 -19.86 -35.62 -25.31
C PHE A 826 -20.19 -34.14 -25.44
N CYS A 827 -20.52 -33.52 -24.31
CA CYS A 827 -20.70 -32.09 -24.19
C CYS A 827 -19.49 -31.43 -23.56
N ASP A 828 -19.07 -30.30 -24.10
CA ASP A 828 -18.12 -29.40 -23.46
C ASP A 828 -18.83 -28.68 -22.30
N ASP A 829 -18.35 -28.86 -21.07
CA ASP A 829 -19.07 -28.42 -19.87
C ASP A 829 -18.70 -26.98 -19.43
N ASP A 830 -17.60 -26.41 -19.94
CA ASP A 830 -17.07 -25.11 -19.52
C ASP A 830 -16.81 -24.11 -20.67
N LEU A 831 -17.16 -24.49 -21.91
CA LEU A 831 -17.04 -23.68 -23.14
C LEU A 831 -15.58 -23.40 -23.55
N ASP A 832 -14.63 -24.20 -23.10
CA ASP A 832 -13.22 -24.06 -23.45
C ASP A 832 -12.85 -24.75 -24.79
N GLY A 833 -13.79 -25.52 -25.36
CA GLY A 833 -13.63 -26.24 -26.61
C GLY A 833 -12.89 -27.57 -26.48
N ILE A 834 -12.58 -28.04 -25.27
CA ILE A 834 -11.87 -29.29 -25.00
C ILE A 834 -12.58 -30.18 -23.97
N LYS A 835 -12.33 -31.49 -24.01
CA LYS A 835 -12.81 -32.41 -22.95
C LYS A 835 -11.93 -33.63 -22.75
N PRO A 836 -11.41 -33.89 -21.53
CA PRO A 836 -10.66 -35.11 -21.24
C PRO A 836 -11.60 -36.33 -21.18
N VAL A 837 -11.27 -37.38 -21.94
CA VAL A 837 -12.02 -38.64 -22.01
C VAL A 837 -11.05 -39.82 -21.96
N ASN A 838 -11.43 -40.89 -21.23
CA ASN A 838 -10.68 -42.15 -21.22
C ASN A 838 -11.38 -43.17 -22.13
N LEU A 839 -10.69 -43.62 -23.18
CA LEU A 839 -11.19 -44.56 -24.19
C LEU A 839 -11.47 -45.97 -23.63
N SER A 840 -10.85 -46.34 -22.50
CA SER A 840 -11.04 -47.64 -21.86
C SER A 840 -12.48 -47.92 -21.44
N GLN A 841 -13.28 -46.88 -21.20
CA GLN A 841 -14.70 -47.03 -20.83
C GLN A 841 -15.55 -47.67 -21.94
N PHE A 842 -15.08 -47.67 -23.18
CA PHE A 842 -15.82 -48.21 -24.33
C PHE A 842 -15.48 -49.67 -24.65
N ILE A 843 -14.41 -50.22 -24.07
CA ILE A 843 -13.95 -51.59 -24.33
C ILE A 843 -15.02 -52.66 -24.06
N PRO A 844 -15.83 -52.58 -22.97
CA PRO A 844 -16.89 -53.55 -22.72
C PRO A 844 -17.96 -53.66 -23.82
N GLN A 845 -18.06 -52.67 -24.72
CA GLN A 845 -18.98 -52.72 -25.86
C GLN A 845 -18.46 -53.60 -27.01
N PHE A 846 -17.14 -53.78 -27.12
CA PHE A 846 -16.49 -54.55 -28.19
C PHE A 846 -16.17 -55.98 -27.77
N THR A 847 -15.85 -56.21 -26.49
CA THR A 847 -15.60 -57.55 -25.94
C THR A 847 -15.91 -57.57 -24.45
N THR A 848 -16.46 -58.68 -23.97
CA THR A 848 -16.62 -58.98 -22.53
C THR A 848 -15.55 -59.93 -22.01
N ASP A 849 -14.64 -60.39 -22.88
CA ASP A 849 -13.57 -61.32 -22.50
C ASP A 849 -12.42 -60.55 -21.83
N PRO A 850 -12.16 -60.74 -20.53
CA PRO A 850 -11.13 -60.01 -19.80
C PRO A 850 -9.70 -60.41 -20.20
N SER A 851 -9.53 -61.46 -21.01
CA SER A 851 -8.23 -61.90 -21.53
C SER A 851 -7.78 -61.19 -22.81
N VAL A 852 -8.61 -60.29 -23.36
CA VAL A 852 -8.32 -59.50 -24.56
C VAL A 852 -7.58 -58.22 -24.18
N THR A 853 -6.43 -57.97 -24.79
CA THR A 853 -5.68 -56.72 -24.69
C THR A 853 -6.05 -55.79 -25.82
N VAL A 854 -5.93 -54.47 -25.60
CA VAL A 854 -6.33 -53.44 -26.56
C VAL A 854 -5.28 -52.35 -26.73
N SER A 855 -5.12 -51.87 -27.96
CA SER A 855 -4.35 -50.67 -28.30
C SER A 855 -5.22 -49.68 -29.09
N TYR A 856 -5.03 -48.38 -28.85
CA TYR A 856 -5.82 -47.30 -29.47
C TYR A 856 -4.98 -46.58 -30.52
N HIS A 857 -5.59 -46.21 -31.65
CA HIS A 857 -4.91 -45.63 -32.81
C HIS A 857 -5.77 -44.54 -33.44
N THR A 858 -5.16 -43.63 -34.21
CA THR A 858 -5.90 -42.53 -34.88
C THR A 858 -6.25 -42.84 -36.34
N THR A 859 -5.59 -43.83 -36.96
CA THR A 859 -5.90 -44.28 -38.32
C THR A 859 -6.18 -45.79 -38.35
N LEU A 860 -6.95 -46.21 -39.36
CA LEU A 860 -7.24 -47.63 -39.56
C LEU A 860 -5.95 -48.42 -39.89
N ALA A 861 -5.08 -47.83 -40.70
CA ALA A 861 -3.81 -48.43 -41.08
C ALA A 861 -2.91 -48.64 -39.86
N ASP A 862 -2.89 -47.69 -38.92
CA ASP A 862 -2.11 -47.81 -37.68
C ASP A 862 -2.64 -48.94 -36.79
N ALA A 863 -3.96 -49.06 -36.62
CA ALA A 863 -4.55 -50.17 -35.86
C ALA A 863 -4.34 -51.54 -36.53
N GLN A 864 -4.39 -51.59 -37.86
CA GLN A 864 -4.11 -52.80 -38.62
C GLN A 864 -2.65 -53.22 -38.47
N ASN A 865 -1.70 -52.29 -38.52
CA ASN A 865 -0.27 -52.59 -38.43
C ASN A 865 0.28 -52.59 -36.98
N ASP A 866 -0.57 -52.32 -35.98
CA ASP A 866 -0.20 -52.07 -34.57
C ASP A 866 0.92 -51.02 -34.39
N THR A 867 0.84 -49.93 -35.14
CA THR A 867 1.82 -48.84 -35.13
C THR A 867 1.25 -47.56 -34.56
N ALA A 868 2.09 -46.72 -33.96
CA ALA A 868 1.69 -45.40 -33.42
C ALA A 868 0.51 -45.43 -32.40
N PRO A 869 0.55 -46.29 -31.36
CA PRO A 869 -0.52 -46.32 -30.37
C PRO A 869 -0.61 -44.99 -29.61
N VAL A 870 -1.83 -44.55 -29.33
CA VAL A 870 -2.13 -43.36 -28.53
C VAL A 870 -2.56 -43.73 -27.11
N SER A 871 -2.37 -42.78 -26.19
CA SER A 871 -2.85 -42.89 -24.81
C SER A 871 -4.36 -43.15 -24.77
N GLY A 872 -4.80 -44.03 -23.85
CA GLY A 872 -6.22 -44.21 -23.58
C GLY A 872 -6.87 -42.97 -22.95
N ALA A 873 -6.09 -42.08 -22.32
CA ALA A 873 -6.56 -40.76 -21.89
C ALA A 873 -6.28 -39.73 -22.98
N VAL A 874 -7.34 -39.18 -23.57
CA VAL A 874 -7.29 -38.23 -24.69
C VAL A 874 -8.06 -36.95 -24.36
N THR A 875 -7.66 -35.84 -24.99
CA THR A 875 -8.41 -34.58 -24.94
C THR A 875 -9.13 -34.39 -26.27
N LEU A 876 -10.46 -34.39 -26.23
CA LEU A 876 -11.31 -34.20 -27.40
C LEU A 876 -11.33 -32.73 -27.82
N THR A 877 -11.31 -32.51 -29.12
CA THR A 877 -11.49 -31.24 -29.84
C THR A 877 -12.33 -31.55 -31.07
N GLY A 878 -13.59 -31.12 -31.08
CA GLY A 878 -14.53 -31.44 -32.16
C GLY A 878 -14.79 -32.95 -32.34
N THR A 879 -14.89 -33.42 -33.59
CA THR A 879 -15.10 -34.85 -33.88
C THR A 879 -13.79 -35.57 -34.12
N GLN A 880 -13.55 -36.64 -33.35
CA GLN A 880 -12.37 -37.49 -33.48
C GLN A 880 -12.79 -38.95 -33.67
N THR A 881 -11.98 -39.70 -34.42
CA THR A 881 -12.19 -41.13 -34.67
C THR A 881 -10.94 -41.87 -34.24
N TYR A 882 -11.15 -42.92 -33.46
CA TYR A 882 -10.12 -43.83 -32.98
C TYR A 882 -10.38 -45.24 -33.51
N PHE A 883 -9.32 -45.99 -33.71
CA PHE A 883 -9.34 -47.39 -34.13
C PHE A 883 -8.73 -48.22 -33.01
N ILE A 884 -9.40 -49.31 -32.64
CA ILE A 884 -9.02 -50.14 -31.50
C ILE A 884 -8.63 -51.51 -32.04
N ARG A 885 -7.39 -51.92 -31.78
CA ARG A 885 -6.91 -53.27 -32.08
C ARG A 885 -7.14 -54.16 -30.85
N PHE A 886 -7.64 -55.37 -31.08
CA PHE A 886 -7.93 -56.38 -30.05
C PHE A 886 -7.06 -57.60 -30.27
N GLU A 887 -6.37 -58.01 -29.22
CA GLU A 887 -5.40 -59.10 -29.27
C GLU A 887 -5.65 -60.11 -28.14
N LYS A 888 -5.42 -61.38 -28.44
CA LYS A 888 -5.52 -62.48 -27.48
C LYS A 888 -4.57 -63.59 -27.89
N ALA A 889 -3.79 -64.09 -26.93
CA ALA A 889 -2.88 -65.22 -27.18
C ALA A 889 -3.64 -66.44 -27.76
N GLY A 890 -3.17 -66.94 -28.90
CA GLY A 890 -3.75 -68.09 -29.59
C GLY A 890 -4.89 -67.78 -30.58
N SER A 891 -5.18 -66.50 -30.86
CA SER A 891 -6.13 -66.07 -31.90
C SER A 891 -5.56 -64.89 -32.67
N CYS A 892 -5.79 -64.83 -33.99
CA CYS A 892 -5.32 -63.70 -34.79
C CYS A 892 -6.08 -62.42 -34.42
N PRO A 893 -5.44 -61.25 -34.46
CA PRO A 893 -5.99 -59.96 -34.03
C PRO A 893 -7.24 -59.54 -34.83
N ASN A 894 -7.99 -58.58 -34.29
CA ASN A 894 -9.13 -57.95 -34.98
C ASN A 894 -9.19 -56.45 -34.64
N VAL A 895 -9.82 -55.62 -35.48
CA VAL A 895 -9.87 -54.15 -35.31
C VAL A 895 -11.32 -53.65 -35.33
N ALA A 896 -11.63 -52.67 -34.48
CA ALA A 896 -12.91 -51.96 -34.47
C ALA A 896 -12.74 -50.44 -34.46
N THR A 897 -13.81 -49.69 -34.74
CA THR A 897 -13.78 -48.22 -34.83
C THR A 897 -14.62 -47.56 -33.73
N LEU A 898 -14.08 -46.51 -33.09
CA LEU A 898 -14.75 -45.67 -32.10
C LEU A 898 -14.75 -44.21 -32.57
N ARG A 899 -15.92 -43.64 -32.87
CA ARG A 899 -16.07 -42.23 -33.25
C ARG A 899 -16.69 -41.44 -32.11
N ILE A 900 -16.00 -40.38 -31.67
CA ILE A 900 -16.44 -39.51 -30.57
C ILE A 900 -16.59 -38.08 -31.07
N THR A 901 -17.75 -37.46 -30.83
CA THR A 901 -17.98 -36.04 -31.17
C THR A 901 -18.09 -35.19 -29.90
N LEU A 902 -17.20 -34.21 -29.73
CA LEU A 902 -17.38 -33.14 -28.75
C LEU A 902 -18.30 -32.06 -29.33
N LYS A 903 -19.44 -31.89 -28.67
CA LYS A 903 -20.42 -30.86 -28.97
C LYS A 903 -20.22 -29.69 -28.00
N VAL A 904 -20.15 -28.48 -28.56
CA VAL A 904 -19.98 -27.25 -27.77
C VAL A 904 -21.37 -26.68 -27.48
N PRO A 905 -21.80 -26.55 -26.21
CA PRO A 905 -23.06 -25.90 -25.90
C PRO A 905 -22.97 -24.40 -26.17
N LYS A 906 -24.11 -23.72 -26.09
CA LYS A 906 -24.22 -22.29 -26.34
C LYS A 906 -24.62 -21.58 -25.05
N LYS A 907 -24.07 -20.39 -24.80
CA LYS A 907 -24.55 -19.47 -23.76
C LYS A 907 -25.49 -18.41 -24.35
N SER A 908 -26.32 -17.80 -23.52
CA SER A 908 -27.13 -16.64 -23.90
C SER A 908 -26.30 -15.36 -23.91
N ASP A 909 -26.37 -14.61 -25.01
CA ASP A 909 -25.73 -13.30 -25.18
C ASP A 909 -26.55 -12.14 -24.63
N ILE A 910 -27.84 -12.36 -24.32
CA ILE A 910 -28.75 -11.32 -23.83
C ILE A 910 -29.06 -11.44 -22.34
N LEU A 911 -28.77 -12.60 -21.74
CA LEU A 911 -28.96 -12.80 -20.31
C LEU A 911 -27.85 -12.08 -19.54
N ILE A 912 -28.22 -10.95 -18.95
CA ILE A 912 -27.34 -10.09 -18.15
C ILE A 912 -27.99 -9.80 -16.79
N ASP A 913 -27.15 -9.42 -15.82
CA ASP A 913 -27.61 -9.00 -14.50
C ASP A 913 -28.59 -7.82 -14.60
N LYS A 914 -29.61 -7.81 -13.74
CA LYS A 914 -30.65 -6.77 -13.71
C LYS A 914 -30.77 -6.13 -12.33
N VAL A 915 -30.85 -4.81 -12.31
CA VAL A 915 -31.23 -4.04 -11.11
C VAL A 915 -32.72 -3.70 -11.20
N ILE A 916 -33.47 -3.97 -10.14
CA ILE A 916 -34.93 -3.76 -10.06
C ILE A 916 -35.31 -2.93 -8.84
N CYS A 917 -36.47 -2.30 -8.85
CA CYS A 917 -36.95 -1.61 -7.66
C CYS A 917 -37.26 -2.60 -6.52
N PRO A 918 -37.09 -2.23 -5.23
CA PRO A 918 -37.34 -3.14 -4.12
C PRO A 918 -38.74 -3.76 -4.18
N LYS A 919 -38.84 -5.06 -3.89
CA LYS A 919 -40.08 -5.86 -3.94
C LYS A 919 -40.78 -5.90 -5.31
N THR A 920 -40.23 -5.24 -6.33
CA THR A 920 -40.71 -5.42 -7.70
C THR A 920 -40.15 -6.71 -8.26
N LYS A 921 -40.61 -7.04 -9.46
CA LYS A 921 -40.20 -8.24 -10.16
C LYS A 921 -39.85 -7.87 -11.59
N THR A 922 -38.88 -8.57 -12.15
CA THR A 922 -38.49 -8.40 -13.54
C THR A 922 -38.71 -9.67 -14.33
N THR A 923 -38.39 -9.57 -15.62
CA THR A 923 -38.31 -10.70 -16.53
C THR A 923 -36.84 -10.96 -16.83
N LEU A 924 -36.36 -12.17 -16.56
CA LEU A 924 -35.09 -12.64 -17.09
C LEU A 924 -35.38 -13.36 -18.41
N ASP A 925 -34.64 -12.98 -19.45
CA ASP A 925 -34.80 -13.56 -20.78
C ASP A 925 -33.45 -14.10 -21.24
N ALA A 926 -33.38 -15.40 -21.48
CA ALA A 926 -32.20 -16.05 -22.02
C ALA A 926 -32.19 -16.02 -23.57
N GLY A 927 -33.23 -15.50 -24.20
CA GLY A 927 -33.33 -15.34 -25.65
C GLY A 927 -33.65 -16.66 -26.36
N SER A 928 -34.06 -16.55 -27.61
CA SER A 928 -34.35 -17.69 -28.48
C SER A 928 -33.08 -18.37 -28.99
N GLY A 929 -33.20 -19.64 -29.42
CA GLY A 929 -32.11 -20.38 -30.09
C GLY A 929 -31.52 -21.53 -29.28
N PHE A 930 -32.19 -21.95 -28.21
CA PHE A 930 -31.89 -23.15 -27.43
C PHE A 930 -33.03 -24.16 -27.59
N THR A 931 -32.70 -25.45 -27.58
CA THR A 931 -33.66 -26.56 -27.72
C THR A 931 -34.56 -26.70 -26.48
N SER A 932 -33.99 -26.46 -25.29
CA SER A 932 -34.74 -26.41 -24.03
C SER A 932 -34.07 -25.49 -23.02
N TYR A 933 -34.86 -25.02 -22.06
CA TYR A 933 -34.45 -24.19 -20.96
C TYR A 933 -34.86 -24.91 -19.68
N LEU A 934 -34.05 -24.81 -18.63
CA LEU A 934 -34.45 -25.20 -17.28
C LEU A 934 -33.91 -24.16 -16.31
N TRP A 935 -34.79 -23.30 -15.82
CA TRP A 935 -34.42 -22.28 -14.84
C TRP A 935 -34.29 -22.88 -13.45
N SER A 936 -33.57 -22.20 -12.57
CA SER A 936 -33.50 -22.52 -11.13
C SER A 936 -34.89 -22.57 -10.45
N THR A 937 -35.90 -21.96 -11.07
CA THR A 937 -37.31 -21.99 -10.64
C THR A 937 -38.07 -23.24 -11.11
N GLY A 938 -37.45 -24.09 -11.92
CA GLY A 938 -38.09 -25.24 -12.59
C GLY A 938 -38.83 -24.87 -13.89
N ALA A 939 -38.91 -23.60 -14.27
CA ALA A 939 -39.54 -23.17 -15.51
C ALA A 939 -38.71 -23.60 -16.74
N THR A 940 -39.39 -23.88 -17.86
CA THR A 940 -38.76 -24.39 -19.09
C THR A 940 -38.91 -23.48 -20.31
N THR A 941 -39.38 -22.25 -20.10
CA THR A 941 -39.56 -21.23 -21.14
C THR A 941 -38.29 -20.38 -21.36
N PRO A 942 -38.12 -19.73 -22.53
CA PRO A 942 -36.97 -18.87 -22.82
C PRO A 942 -36.77 -17.71 -21.83
N SER A 943 -37.86 -17.27 -21.22
CA SER A 943 -37.86 -16.24 -20.20
C SER A 943 -38.66 -16.70 -18.99
N ILE A 944 -38.31 -16.14 -17.83
CA ILE A 944 -39.10 -16.23 -16.60
C ILE A 944 -39.51 -14.82 -16.19
N THR A 945 -40.81 -14.64 -15.98
CA THR A 945 -41.40 -13.40 -15.47
C THR A 945 -41.57 -13.48 -13.96
N ASN A 946 -41.90 -12.36 -13.32
CA ASN A 946 -42.18 -12.32 -11.88
C ASN A 946 -40.98 -12.73 -10.99
N VAL A 947 -39.76 -12.45 -11.48
CA VAL A 947 -38.49 -12.75 -10.83
C VAL A 947 -38.18 -11.66 -9.80
N ALA A 948 -38.17 -12.01 -8.52
CA ALA A 948 -37.74 -11.12 -7.44
C ALA A 948 -36.20 -11.06 -7.38
N ALA A 949 -35.63 -10.20 -6.54
CA ALA A 949 -34.18 -10.19 -6.35
C ALA A 949 -33.66 -11.55 -5.82
N GLY A 950 -32.50 -11.95 -6.31
CA GLY A 950 -31.90 -13.24 -6.02
C GLY A 950 -30.93 -13.69 -7.12
N ASN A 951 -30.23 -14.78 -6.82
CA ASN A 951 -29.36 -15.45 -7.78
C ASN A 951 -30.16 -16.50 -8.54
N TYR A 952 -30.17 -16.38 -9.86
CA TYR A 952 -30.82 -17.32 -10.75
C TYR A 952 -29.80 -17.98 -11.66
N TRP A 953 -30.18 -19.11 -12.21
CA TRP A 953 -29.44 -19.74 -13.28
C TRP A 953 -30.42 -20.37 -14.25
N VAL A 954 -29.97 -20.55 -15.49
CA VAL A 954 -30.68 -21.29 -16.52
C VAL A 954 -29.75 -22.33 -17.12
N GLU A 955 -30.22 -23.56 -17.15
CA GLU A 955 -29.65 -24.63 -17.96
C GLU A 955 -30.19 -24.50 -19.38
N LEU A 956 -29.29 -24.20 -20.31
CA LEU A 956 -29.57 -23.98 -21.72
C LEU A 956 -29.15 -25.22 -22.49
N THR A 957 -30.11 -25.89 -23.13
CA THR A 957 -29.80 -27.03 -23.99
C THR A 957 -29.60 -26.57 -25.42
N PHE A 958 -28.43 -26.81 -25.98
CA PHE A 958 -28.12 -26.53 -27.38
C PHE A 958 -27.38 -27.74 -27.97
N ASP A 959 -27.85 -28.21 -29.14
CA ASP A 959 -27.32 -29.40 -29.81
C ASP A 959 -27.23 -30.66 -28.91
N GLY A 960 -28.13 -30.77 -27.93
CA GLY A 960 -28.16 -31.88 -26.97
C GLY A 960 -27.20 -31.72 -25.77
N CYS A 961 -26.53 -30.57 -25.64
CA CYS A 961 -25.65 -30.25 -24.52
C CYS A 961 -26.23 -29.17 -23.62
N VAL A 962 -26.08 -29.35 -22.31
CA VAL A 962 -26.64 -28.47 -21.30
C VAL A 962 -25.53 -27.57 -20.74
N TYR A 963 -25.71 -26.26 -20.83
CA TYR A 963 -24.83 -25.27 -20.19
C TYR A 963 -25.57 -24.48 -19.13
N LYS A 964 -25.00 -24.39 -17.92
CA LYS A 964 -25.59 -23.66 -16.79
C LYS A 964 -25.04 -22.24 -16.73
N GLN A 965 -25.87 -21.26 -17.10
CA GLN A 965 -25.53 -19.84 -17.04
C GLN A 965 -26.15 -19.18 -15.81
N PHE A 966 -25.34 -18.47 -15.03
CA PHE A 966 -25.77 -17.72 -13.85
C PHE A 966 -26.14 -16.27 -14.20
N VAL A 967 -27.10 -15.70 -13.47
CA VAL A 967 -27.55 -14.31 -13.58
C VAL A 967 -28.06 -13.80 -12.24
N ASN A 968 -27.76 -12.55 -11.91
CA ASN A 968 -28.17 -11.92 -10.67
C ASN A 968 -29.25 -10.86 -10.90
N VAL A 969 -30.31 -10.90 -10.10
CA VAL A 969 -31.28 -9.81 -9.98
C VAL A 969 -31.08 -9.14 -8.63
N SER A 970 -30.67 -7.88 -8.62
CA SER A 970 -30.44 -7.12 -7.38
C SER A 970 -31.50 -6.04 -7.18
N GLU A 971 -31.86 -5.77 -5.93
CA GLU A 971 -32.71 -4.63 -5.60
C GLU A 971 -31.89 -3.33 -5.65
N SER A 972 -32.48 -2.30 -6.23
CA SER A 972 -31.96 -0.94 -6.14
C SER A 972 -32.05 -0.47 -4.71
N VAL A 973 -30.96 0.09 -4.20
CA VAL A 973 -30.97 0.79 -2.92
C VAL A 973 -31.84 2.04 -3.07
N LEU A 974 -32.81 2.26 -2.19
CA LEU A 974 -33.61 3.51 -2.22
C LEU A 974 -32.75 4.70 -1.76
N PRO A 975 -33.01 5.92 -2.26
CA PRO A 975 -32.43 7.12 -1.69
C PRO A 975 -32.86 7.26 -0.23
N VAL A 976 -31.99 7.79 0.62
CA VAL A 976 -32.24 8.04 2.03
C VAL A 976 -32.06 9.53 2.29
N ILE A 977 -33.10 10.17 2.81
CA ILE A 977 -33.00 11.55 3.31
C ILE A 977 -32.12 11.52 4.55
N THR A 978 -30.94 12.12 4.47
CA THR A 978 -29.95 12.14 5.55
C THR A 978 -30.07 13.36 6.43
N SER A 979 -30.56 14.49 5.92
CA SER A 979 -30.76 15.71 6.70
C SER A 979 -31.88 16.58 6.13
N ILE A 980 -32.51 17.36 7.02
CA ILE A 980 -33.40 18.46 6.67
C ILE A 980 -32.92 19.69 7.45
N ASP A 981 -32.31 20.63 6.74
CA ASP A 981 -31.74 21.84 7.34
C ASP A 981 -32.65 23.03 7.07
N ILE A 982 -33.19 23.61 8.15
CA ILE A 982 -34.15 24.73 8.09
C ILE A 982 -33.46 26.00 8.58
N ASN A 983 -33.40 27.02 7.72
CA ASN A 983 -32.91 28.35 8.05
C ASN A 983 -33.98 29.40 7.70
N GLY A 984 -34.73 29.83 8.72
CA GLY A 984 -35.90 30.68 8.53
C GLY A 984 -36.96 29.98 7.68
N THR A 985 -37.24 30.52 6.50
CA THR A 985 -38.17 29.95 5.51
C THR A 985 -37.47 29.15 4.39
N THR A 986 -36.15 28.93 4.50
CA THR A 986 -35.36 28.14 3.53
C THR A 986 -35.12 26.73 4.06
N VAL A 987 -35.38 25.71 3.24
CA VAL A 987 -35.22 24.30 3.59
C VAL A 987 -34.26 23.62 2.61
N ILE A 988 -33.21 22.99 3.12
CA ILE A 988 -32.19 22.28 2.33
C ILE A 988 -32.25 20.79 2.68
N ILE A 989 -32.27 19.93 1.67
CA ILE A 989 -32.43 18.48 1.83
C ILE A 989 -31.11 17.76 1.52
N GLY A 990 -30.61 16.98 2.48
CA GLY A 990 -29.49 16.06 2.28
C GLY A 990 -30.00 14.67 1.90
N VAL A 991 -29.39 14.05 0.89
CA VAL A 991 -29.76 12.71 0.40
C VAL A 991 -28.49 11.89 0.15
N SER A 992 -28.52 10.61 0.51
CA SER A 992 -27.50 9.61 0.15
C SER A 992 -28.15 8.29 -0.26
N GLY A 993 -27.40 7.40 -0.93
CA GLY A 993 -27.98 6.16 -1.49
C GLY A 993 -28.88 6.43 -2.69
N GLY A 994 -29.40 5.39 -3.34
CA GLY A 994 -30.13 5.55 -4.61
C GLY A 994 -29.22 5.81 -5.81
N VAL A 995 -29.84 5.98 -6.98
CA VAL A 995 -29.13 6.26 -8.25
C VAL A 995 -29.34 7.72 -8.68
N PRO A 996 -28.32 8.60 -8.60
CA PRO A 996 -28.42 9.99 -9.04
C PRO A 996 -28.75 10.13 -10.54
N PRO A 997 -29.35 11.25 -10.99
CA PRO A 997 -29.74 12.44 -10.22
C PRO A 997 -31.04 12.27 -9.41
N TYR A 998 -31.21 13.06 -8.34
CA TYR A 998 -32.41 13.05 -7.50
C TYR A 998 -33.40 14.16 -7.87
N GLU A 999 -34.68 13.94 -7.58
CA GLU A 999 -35.75 14.93 -7.65
C GLU A 999 -36.39 15.11 -6.27
N TYR A 1000 -36.77 16.34 -5.94
CA TYR A 1000 -37.28 16.78 -4.64
C TYR A 1000 -38.66 17.43 -4.80
N SER A 1001 -39.57 17.23 -3.84
CA SER A 1001 -40.90 17.83 -3.86
C SER A 1001 -41.45 18.05 -2.44
N LEU A 1002 -42.21 19.13 -2.22
CA LEU A 1002 -42.91 19.40 -0.95
C LEU A 1002 -44.39 18.95 -0.96
N ASP A 1003 -44.95 18.68 -2.14
CA ASP A 1003 -46.37 18.36 -2.36
C ASP A 1003 -46.57 16.99 -3.02
N ASN A 1004 -45.48 16.25 -3.30
CA ASN A 1004 -45.42 14.99 -4.04
C ASN A 1004 -45.92 15.08 -5.50
N ASN A 1005 -46.12 16.29 -6.03
CA ASN A 1005 -46.65 16.52 -7.38
C ASN A 1005 -45.71 17.39 -8.22
N THR A 1006 -45.22 18.47 -7.63
CA THR A 1006 -44.29 19.42 -8.24
C THR A 1006 -42.87 19.04 -7.85
N TRP A 1007 -42.09 18.56 -8.83
CA TRP A 1007 -40.73 18.06 -8.62
C TRP A 1007 -39.69 19.06 -9.15
N GLN A 1008 -38.61 19.25 -8.39
CA GLN A 1008 -37.46 20.07 -8.77
C GLN A 1008 -36.16 19.28 -8.61
N THR A 1009 -35.13 19.65 -9.36
CA THR A 1009 -33.79 19.03 -9.27
C THR A 1009 -32.92 19.66 -8.17
N SER A 1010 -33.24 20.90 -7.77
CA SER A 1010 -32.57 21.57 -6.65
C SER A 1010 -33.03 20.96 -5.32
N ASN A 1011 -32.09 20.75 -4.41
CA ASN A 1011 -32.39 20.29 -3.05
C ASN A 1011 -32.76 21.43 -2.09
N ILE A 1012 -32.94 22.66 -2.59
CA ILE A 1012 -33.22 23.86 -1.80
C ILE A 1012 -34.63 24.40 -2.13
N PHE A 1013 -35.44 24.63 -1.09
CA PHE A 1013 -36.73 25.29 -1.15
C PHE A 1013 -36.69 26.63 -0.43
N TYR A 1014 -37.14 27.70 -1.08
CA TYR A 1014 -37.17 29.06 -0.53
C TYR A 1014 -38.59 29.49 -0.17
N ASN A 1015 -38.73 30.42 0.77
CA ASN A 1015 -40.00 31.06 1.16
C ASN A 1015 -41.10 30.06 1.56
N VAL A 1016 -40.71 28.92 2.14
CA VAL A 1016 -41.65 27.93 2.64
C VAL A 1016 -42.38 28.55 3.84
N GLN A 1017 -43.71 28.63 3.74
CA GLN A 1017 -44.56 29.27 4.74
C GLN A 1017 -44.57 28.47 6.05
N ARG A 1018 -45.10 29.05 7.13
CA ARG A 1018 -45.28 28.33 8.39
C ARG A 1018 -46.25 27.15 8.22
N GLY A 1019 -45.95 26.02 8.85
CA GLY A 1019 -46.80 24.84 8.83
C GLY A 1019 -46.04 23.52 8.87
N ASN A 1020 -46.80 22.42 8.86
CA ASN A 1020 -46.26 21.06 8.76
C ASN A 1020 -46.09 20.69 7.29
N TYR A 1021 -44.91 20.17 6.94
CA TYR A 1021 -44.56 19.76 5.59
C TYR A 1021 -44.05 18.32 5.57
N LYS A 1022 -44.06 17.72 4.39
CA LYS A 1022 -43.30 16.52 4.09
C LYS A 1022 -42.41 16.81 2.91
N ILE A 1023 -41.13 16.46 3.02
CA ILE A 1023 -40.25 16.39 1.86
C ILE A 1023 -40.38 15.01 1.24
N TYR A 1024 -40.45 14.97 -0.09
CA TYR A 1024 -40.46 13.77 -0.91
C TYR A 1024 -39.22 13.78 -1.80
N VAL A 1025 -38.49 12.67 -1.83
CA VAL A 1025 -37.29 12.48 -2.65
C VAL A 1025 -37.42 11.20 -3.46
N ARG A 1026 -37.07 11.27 -4.74
CA ARG A 1026 -36.90 10.09 -5.59
C ARG A 1026 -35.62 10.17 -6.38
N ASP A 1027 -35.08 9.01 -6.72
CA ASP A 1027 -33.88 8.89 -7.53
C ASP A 1027 -34.21 8.76 -9.02
N SER A 1028 -33.19 8.60 -9.86
CA SER A 1028 -33.36 8.51 -11.31
C SER A 1028 -34.09 7.26 -11.77
N LEU A 1029 -34.04 6.17 -11.00
CA LEU A 1029 -34.79 4.94 -11.25
C LEU A 1029 -36.28 5.07 -10.88
N LYS A 1030 -36.63 6.08 -10.07
CA LYS A 1030 -38.01 6.41 -9.65
C LYS A 1030 -38.70 5.20 -9.00
N CYS A 1031 -37.93 4.41 -8.27
CA CYS A 1031 -38.39 3.15 -7.71
C CYS A 1031 -39.38 3.30 -6.57
N ASP A 1032 -39.12 4.25 -5.68
CA ASP A 1032 -40.04 4.66 -4.62
C ASP A 1032 -39.74 6.11 -4.26
N VAL A 1033 -40.71 6.76 -3.63
CA VAL A 1033 -40.55 8.10 -3.07
C VAL A 1033 -40.29 7.94 -1.59
N VAL A 1034 -39.11 8.34 -1.13
CA VAL A 1034 -38.85 8.45 0.30
C VAL A 1034 -39.38 9.78 0.81
N GLU A 1035 -40.15 9.74 1.89
CA GLU A 1035 -40.73 10.92 2.50
C GLU A 1035 -40.25 11.13 3.93
N LYS A 1036 -40.17 12.41 4.34
CA LYS A 1036 -39.90 12.76 5.73
C LYS A 1036 -40.65 14.03 6.13
N ALA A 1037 -41.34 13.97 7.26
CA ALA A 1037 -42.05 15.13 7.81
C ALA A 1037 -41.09 16.12 8.46
N PHE A 1038 -41.36 17.41 8.28
CA PHE A 1038 -40.70 18.52 8.98
C PHE A 1038 -41.71 19.65 9.24
N VAL A 1039 -41.34 20.67 10.02
CA VAL A 1039 -42.24 21.76 10.40
C VAL A 1039 -41.49 23.08 10.32
N ILE A 1040 -42.17 24.12 9.85
CA ILE A 1040 -41.71 25.50 9.91
C ILE A 1040 -42.60 26.24 10.91
N ILE A 1041 -41.99 26.82 11.94
CA ILE A 1041 -42.70 27.58 12.98
C ILE A 1041 -42.37 29.08 12.87
N ASP A 1042 -43.32 29.90 13.30
CA ASP A 1042 -43.06 31.31 13.59
C ASP A 1042 -42.67 31.45 15.06
N LEU A 1043 -41.56 32.14 15.31
CA LEU A 1043 -41.18 32.54 16.66
C LEU A 1043 -41.79 33.91 16.95
N ILE A 1044 -42.81 33.94 17.81
CA ILE A 1044 -43.48 35.18 18.19
C ILE A 1044 -42.83 35.79 19.44
N ASN A 1045 -42.69 37.10 19.44
CA ASN A 1045 -42.05 37.87 20.52
C ASN A 1045 -43.05 38.77 21.29
N THR A 1046 -44.36 38.64 21.04
CA THR A 1046 -45.38 39.45 21.71
C THR A 1046 -46.64 38.63 21.96
N ILE A 1047 -47.17 38.68 23.18
CA ILE A 1047 -48.50 38.17 23.54
C ILE A 1047 -49.33 39.23 24.29
N THR A 1048 -50.64 39.19 24.12
CA THR A 1048 -51.64 40.04 24.79
C THR A 1048 -52.66 39.16 25.50
N PRO A 1049 -52.38 38.63 26.71
CA PRO A 1049 -53.23 37.65 27.38
C PRO A 1049 -54.50 38.28 28.00
N ASN A 1050 -55.37 38.86 27.18
CA ASN A 1050 -56.62 39.53 27.59
C ASN A 1050 -57.87 38.69 27.28
N SER A 1051 -57.69 37.46 26.77
CA SER A 1051 -58.76 36.53 26.39
C SER A 1051 -59.68 37.05 25.29
N ASP A 1052 -59.15 37.86 24.36
CA ASP A 1052 -59.91 38.36 23.20
C ASP A 1052 -59.85 37.41 21.98
N GLY A 1053 -59.12 36.30 22.10
CA GLY A 1053 -58.90 35.31 21.06
C GLY A 1053 -57.71 35.63 20.16
N HIS A 1054 -56.96 36.70 20.41
CA HIS A 1054 -55.85 37.16 19.56
C HIS A 1054 -54.56 37.33 20.37
N ASN A 1055 -53.52 36.57 19.99
CA ASN A 1055 -52.20 36.56 20.64
C ASN A 1055 -52.26 36.31 22.17
N ASP A 1056 -53.27 35.59 22.63
CA ASP A 1056 -53.47 35.29 24.06
C ASP A 1056 -52.40 34.34 24.64
N VAL A 1057 -51.81 33.50 23.77
CA VAL A 1057 -50.91 32.42 24.17
C VAL A 1057 -49.71 32.32 23.24
N ILE A 1058 -48.59 31.83 23.78
CA ILE A 1058 -47.55 31.18 22.96
C ILE A 1058 -47.89 29.71 22.85
N ASN A 1059 -47.93 29.18 21.63
CA ASN A 1059 -48.22 27.78 21.36
C ASN A 1059 -47.15 27.16 20.45
N TYR A 1060 -46.32 26.28 21.01
CA TYR A 1060 -45.32 25.50 20.28
C TYR A 1060 -45.64 24.00 20.26
N SER A 1061 -46.92 23.64 20.38
CA SER A 1061 -47.38 22.25 20.36
C SER A 1061 -47.00 21.47 19.09
N SER A 1062 -46.82 22.16 17.95
CA SER A 1062 -46.38 21.53 16.69
C SER A 1062 -44.96 20.94 16.75
N LEU A 1063 -44.16 21.31 17.75
CA LEU A 1063 -42.80 20.77 17.96
C LEU A 1063 -42.79 19.55 18.88
N MET A 1064 -43.91 19.15 19.48
CA MET A 1064 -43.95 18.09 20.51
C MET A 1064 -43.35 16.75 20.08
N THR A 1065 -43.30 16.49 18.77
CA THR A 1065 -42.72 15.26 18.20
C THR A 1065 -41.22 15.38 17.91
N LYS A 1066 -40.59 16.51 18.21
CA LYS A 1066 -39.16 16.75 17.99
C LYS A 1066 -38.34 16.20 19.16
N GLU A 1067 -37.17 15.67 18.85
CA GLU A 1067 -36.23 15.16 19.85
C GLU A 1067 -35.60 16.32 20.63
N ASP A 1068 -35.39 16.11 21.93
CA ASP A 1068 -34.80 17.08 22.86
C ASP A 1068 -35.50 18.46 22.85
N LEU A 1069 -36.83 18.49 22.64
CA LEU A 1069 -37.60 19.74 22.73
C LEU A 1069 -37.57 20.30 24.15
N GLU A 1070 -37.01 21.49 24.28
CA GLU A 1070 -36.99 22.27 25.50
C GLU A 1070 -37.58 23.65 25.21
N PHE A 1071 -38.54 24.09 26.03
CA PHE A 1071 -39.10 25.43 25.96
C PHE A 1071 -39.22 26.00 27.37
N ARG A 1072 -38.64 27.17 27.60
CA ARG A 1072 -38.62 27.84 28.92
C ARG A 1072 -38.81 29.33 28.77
N ILE A 1073 -39.43 29.95 29.78
CA ILE A 1073 -39.63 31.39 29.86
C ILE A 1073 -39.14 31.89 31.21
N PHE A 1074 -38.41 32.99 31.20
CA PHE A 1074 -37.76 33.61 32.34
C PHE A 1074 -38.19 35.07 32.48
N ASP A 1075 -38.21 35.58 33.71
CA ASP A 1075 -38.33 37.02 33.97
C ASP A 1075 -37.02 37.77 33.65
N ARG A 1076 -37.04 39.10 33.80
CA ARG A 1076 -35.87 39.96 33.57
C ARG A 1076 -34.69 39.71 34.53
N TYR A 1077 -34.92 38.98 35.62
CA TYR A 1077 -33.92 38.65 36.63
C TYR A 1077 -33.41 37.21 36.49
N GLY A 1078 -33.85 36.49 35.46
CA GLY A 1078 -33.45 35.11 35.18
C GLY A 1078 -34.23 34.04 35.97
N ALA A 1079 -35.30 34.40 36.68
CA ALA A 1079 -36.15 33.42 37.35
C ALA A 1079 -37.08 32.72 36.34
N GLU A 1080 -37.10 31.38 36.35
CA GLU A 1080 -37.96 30.58 35.47
C GLU A 1080 -39.44 30.72 35.88
N LEU A 1081 -40.28 31.18 34.95
CA LEU A 1081 -41.71 31.40 35.15
C LEU A 1081 -42.55 30.28 34.54
N PHE A 1082 -42.08 29.71 33.43
CA PHE A 1082 -42.77 28.67 32.69
C PHE A 1082 -41.78 27.71 32.05
N ARG A 1083 -42.16 26.43 32.04
CA ARG A 1083 -41.49 25.36 31.31
C ARG A 1083 -42.52 24.63 30.48
N GLY A 1084 -42.29 24.58 29.18
CA GLY A 1084 -43.03 23.74 28.26
C GLY A 1084 -42.78 22.27 28.57
N ALA A 1085 -43.87 21.53 28.66
CA ALA A 1085 -43.88 20.09 28.85
C ALA A 1085 -45.06 19.49 28.08
N PRO A 1086 -45.06 18.18 27.79
CA PRO A 1086 -46.19 17.53 27.14
C PRO A 1086 -47.52 17.73 27.90
N SER A 1087 -47.47 17.79 29.23
CA SER A 1087 -48.65 18.02 30.08
C SER A 1087 -49.31 19.39 29.91
N ASN A 1088 -48.59 20.39 29.38
CA ASN A 1088 -49.11 21.72 29.09
C ASN A 1088 -49.07 22.07 27.59
N ASN A 1089 -48.91 21.06 26.72
CA ASN A 1089 -48.82 21.20 25.27
C ASN A 1089 -47.79 22.24 24.81
N PHE A 1090 -46.72 22.47 25.59
CA PHE A 1090 -45.72 23.52 25.33
C PHE A 1090 -46.37 24.89 25.05
N THR A 1091 -47.48 25.18 25.73
CA THR A 1091 -48.30 26.37 25.55
C THR A 1091 -48.31 27.20 26.84
N TRP A 1092 -48.11 28.51 26.72
CA TRP A 1092 -48.12 29.44 27.85
C TRP A 1092 -49.11 30.58 27.64
N ASP A 1093 -49.94 30.85 28.64
CA ASP A 1093 -51.04 31.83 28.62
C ASP A 1093 -50.70 33.14 29.35
N GLY A 1094 -49.41 33.40 29.61
CA GLY A 1094 -48.98 34.61 30.32
C GLY A 1094 -49.26 34.59 31.84
N LYS A 1095 -49.52 33.42 32.44
CA LYS A 1095 -49.76 33.30 33.89
C LYS A 1095 -48.67 32.50 34.60
N MET A 1096 -48.47 32.80 35.87
CA MET A 1096 -47.67 32.00 36.81
C MET A 1096 -48.54 31.62 38.01
N LYS A 1097 -48.69 30.32 38.28
CA LYS A 1097 -49.57 29.77 39.34
C LYS A 1097 -51.01 30.32 39.29
N GLY A 1098 -51.54 30.49 38.08
CA GLY A 1098 -52.90 30.98 37.84
C GLY A 1098 -53.08 32.51 37.91
N ARG A 1099 -52.04 33.28 38.20
CA ARG A 1099 -52.08 34.76 38.20
C ARG A 1099 -51.37 35.33 36.97
N PRO A 1100 -51.92 36.35 36.28
CA PRO A 1100 -51.22 37.04 35.20
C PRO A 1100 -49.86 37.57 35.65
N VAL A 1101 -48.83 37.37 34.83
CA VAL A 1101 -47.52 38.02 35.07
C VAL A 1101 -47.62 39.51 34.71
N PRO A 1102 -46.82 40.41 35.31
CA PRO A 1102 -46.86 41.84 35.00
C PRO A 1102 -46.65 42.17 33.51
N THR A 1103 -47.14 43.32 33.05
CA THR A 1103 -46.80 43.83 31.71
C THR A 1103 -45.32 44.19 31.68
N ALA A 1104 -44.53 43.40 30.97
CA ALA A 1104 -43.08 43.53 30.90
C ALA A 1104 -42.49 42.72 29.73
N THR A 1105 -41.18 42.87 29.53
CA THR A 1105 -40.39 42.02 28.65
C THR A 1105 -39.84 40.83 29.43
N TYR A 1106 -40.06 39.64 28.90
CA TYR A 1106 -39.60 38.34 29.37
C TYR A 1106 -38.58 37.78 28.37
N TRP A 1107 -37.92 36.70 28.75
CA TRP A 1107 -36.99 35.98 27.88
C TRP A 1107 -37.47 34.56 27.70
N TYR A 1108 -37.43 34.05 26.47
CA TYR A 1108 -37.68 32.64 26.25
C TYR A 1108 -36.50 31.97 25.57
N PHE A 1109 -36.37 30.68 25.87
CA PHE A 1109 -35.43 29.76 25.28
C PHE A 1109 -36.25 28.60 24.71
N ILE A 1110 -36.04 28.28 23.44
CA ILE A 1110 -36.58 27.07 22.83
C ILE A 1110 -35.52 26.34 22.04
N SER A 1111 -35.42 25.02 22.21
CA SER A 1111 -34.47 24.20 21.47
C SER A 1111 -35.00 22.82 21.13
N TRP A 1112 -34.59 22.25 20.00
CA TRP A 1112 -34.90 20.88 19.59
C TRP A 1112 -33.89 20.38 18.55
N LYS A 1113 -33.88 19.09 18.22
CA LYS A 1113 -33.10 18.54 17.10
C LYS A 1113 -33.95 18.29 15.86
N GLU A 1114 -33.44 18.70 14.70
CA GLU A 1114 -34.04 18.36 13.40
C GLU A 1114 -33.57 16.97 12.92
N PHE A 1115 -34.40 16.32 12.11
CA PHE A 1115 -34.13 14.95 11.68
C PHE A 1115 -32.81 14.84 10.90
N GLY A 1116 -31.94 13.93 11.35
CA GLY A 1116 -30.65 13.66 10.72
C GLY A 1116 -29.59 14.73 10.98
N ASN A 1117 -29.92 15.78 11.74
CA ASN A 1117 -28.98 16.80 12.14
C ASN A 1117 -28.43 16.50 13.55
N VAL A 1118 -27.12 16.56 13.72
CA VAL A 1118 -26.45 16.38 15.02
C VAL A 1118 -26.45 17.67 15.86
N THR A 1119 -26.77 18.81 15.24
CA THR A 1119 -26.86 20.12 15.89
C THR A 1119 -28.27 20.38 16.41
N THR A 1120 -28.36 20.91 17.63
CA THR A 1120 -29.62 21.34 18.24
C THR A 1120 -29.99 22.71 17.67
N VAL A 1121 -31.16 22.82 17.05
CA VAL A 1121 -31.79 24.10 16.73
C VAL A 1121 -32.11 24.79 18.04
N LYS A 1122 -31.55 25.99 18.25
CA LYS A 1122 -31.74 26.78 19.47
C LYS A 1122 -32.17 28.19 19.09
N TYR A 1123 -33.19 28.69 19.77
CA TYR A 1123 -33.64 30.06 19.69
C TYR A 1123 -33.79 30.66 21.07
N THR A 1124 -33.18 31.83 21.25
CA THR A 1124 -33.38 32.70 22.41
C THR A 1124 -33.88 34.04 21.91
N SER A 1125 -34.94 34.56 22.51
CA SER A 1125 -35.42 35.90 22.19
C SER A 1125 -36.19 36.51 23.35
N TRP A 1126 -36.49 37.80 23.20
CA TRP A 1126 -37.35 38.52 24.13
C TRP A 1126 -38.83 38.25 23.80
N LEU A 1127 -39.67 38.36 24.80
CA LEU A 1127 -41.12 38.20 24.72
C LEU A 1127 -41.81 39.33 25.49
N LEU A 1128 -42.50 40.22 24.79
CA LEU A 1128 -43.34 41.24 25.41
C LEU A 1128 -44.68 40.64 25.82
N VAL A 1129 -44.99 40.65 27.11
CA VAL A 1129 -46.32 40.34 27.63
C VAL A 1129 -47.02 41.64 27.94
N LYS A 1130 -48.14 41.92 27.28
CA LYS A 1130 -48.91 43.15 27.49
C LYS A 1130 -50.32 42.83 27.98
N ASN A 1131 -50.51 42.88 29.31
CA ASN A 1131 -51.83 42.83 29.91
C ASN A 1131 -52.49 44.19 29.73
N ARG A 1132 -53.55 44.28 28.92
CA ARG A 1132 -54.43 45.45 28.89
C ARG A 1132 -55.42 45.35 30.03
N ASN A 1133 -55.11 45.98 31.16
CA ASN A 1133 -56.11 46.44 32.12
C ASN A 1133 -55.89 47.94 32.36
N ASP A 1134 -56.59 48.76 31.57
CA ASP A 1134 -56.88 50.13 31.94
C ASP A 1134 -57.88 50.11 33.12
N SER A 1135 -57.49 50.69 34.27
CA SER A 1135 -58.23 51.73 35.00
C SER A 1135 -57.80 51.81 36.47
N LEU A 1136 -56.96 52.79 36.82
CA LEU A 1136 -56.85 53.34 38.18
C LEU A 1136 -57.58 54.70 38.29
N TRP A 1137 -58.66 54.89 37.52
CA TRP A 1137 -59.47 56.12 37.52
C TRP A 1137 -60.97 55.90 37.78
N ASP A 1138 -61.40 54.73 38.29
CA ASP A 1138 -62.77 54.54 38.80
C ASP A 1138 -62.76 53.70 40.10
N LYS A 1139 -62.30 54.33 41.20
CA LYS A 1139 -62.87 54.24 42.56
C LYS A 1139 -62.11 55.10 43.55
#